data_AF-A0A480ARA3-F1
#
_entry.id   AF-A0A480ARA3-F1
#
_cell.length_a   1.000
_cell.length_b   1.000
_cell.length_c   1.000
_cell.angle_alpha   90.00
_cell.angle_beta   90.00
_cell.angle_gamma   90.00
#
_symmetry.space_group_name_H-M   'P 1'
#
loop_
_entity.id
_entity.type
_entity.pdbx_description
1 polymer ?
#
loop_
_entity_poly.entity_id
_entity_poly.type
_entity_poly.pdbx_seq_one_letter_code
_entity_poly.pdbx_strand_id
1 'polypeptide(L)'
;MDTPIARHDNPFHAGEQAVHERLGIRERMVGLGQRVIRTAMPEQHQRFFEQLPFMLAGSVDGDGRPWASVLVGQPGFVQAPGAKRLDFHTRPIPGDPLADGLAPGAQLGFLGIELHTRRRNRVNGHVVALDAGGFSIEVDQSVGNCPQYIQGREFTWVRDAADLQPRGTEALTALDAEAQALIQRADTLFIATQAPAAADGADVATGRGADVSHRGGRPGFVKIEDDRTFLVPDFTGNFFFMTLGNLQLNPRAGVLFIDFDTGDLLTLTGTAEVVWGGDELKAFDGAERAWRFRVQSGWRLREALPLRWAFRDWSPHSTLTGTWAEAEARREVQRLAQTWRPYRVTRIVDESRVIRSFHLAPADGHAVPPFQAGQHLPVRVKTATGELLHRTYTISQAPSEGGLRLSIKREGVTSSHLHDQVHAGGVIEALGPRGQFTIDAALRRPAVLIGAGVGITPMVAFARHVVTEGFRNRRTRPLHLIQVARSEDLRAFGAELQTLNQRANGAMKLHVVLDEGEGAPEGARQGPLTLDMLKTLLPFDDHEFFLCGPPGFMQALYDGLRDLGVRDARIQAEAFGPSSLKRRPDGAAAAPTPPAPAANQATVTFLRSGDAAEWTPEHGTLLEFAEGKGLNPPFSCRAGHCGSCATRLTAGRVTYAEPTAWRPADGEVLLCCAVPAAGGGERITLDL
;
A
#
# COMPACT_ATOMS: atom_id res chain seq x y z
N MET A 1 -3.29 -13.05 56.81
CA MET A 1 -4.36 -13.64 55.97
C MET A 1 -4.59 -12.64 54.86
N ASP A 2 -3.88 -12.83 53.75
CA ASP A 2 -3.98 -11.94 52.60
C ASP A 2 -5.28 -12.25 51.86
N THR A 3 -6.15 -11.25 51.78
CA THR A 3 -7.33 -11.30 50.92
C THR A 3 -6.85 -11.27 49.46
N PRO A 4 -7.25 -12.21 48.60
CA PRO A 4 -6.87 -12.17 47.19
C PRO A 4 -7.54 -10.96 46.55
N ILE A 5 -6.75 -10.02 46.05
CA ILE A 5 -7.24 -8.95 45.17
C ILE A 5 -7.77 -9.64 43.91
N ALA A 6 -9.06 -9.47 43.60
CA ALA A 6 -9.66 -9.98 42.39
C ALA A 6 -8.85 -9.46 41.18
N ARG A 7 -8.18 -10.36 40.46
CA ARG A 7 -7.56 -10.03 39.18
C ARG A 7 -8.68 -9.84 38.17
N HIS A 8 -8.87 -8.64 37.65
CA HIS A 8 -9.63 -8.43 36.41
C HIS A 8 -8.95 -9.23 35.29
N ASP A 9 -9.70 -10.13 34.64
CA ASP A 9 -9.16 -11.03 33.61
C ASP A 9 -8.64 -10.29 32.37
N ASN A 10 -9.08 -9.04 32.12
CA ASN A 10 -8.67 -8.24 30.97
C ASN A 10 -8.48 -6.75 31.33
N PRO A 11 -7.28 -6.17 31.13
CA PRO A 11 -7.00 -4.76 31.43
C PRO A 11 -7.48 -3.79 30.34
N PHE A 12 -8.00 -4.29 29.22
CA PHE A 12 -8.55 -3.49 28.14
C PHE A 12 -10.07 -3.38 28.25
N HIS A 13 -10.64 -2.21 27.96
CA HIS A 13 -12.09 -2.03 27.98
C HIS A 13 -12.75 -2.57 26.70
N ALA A 14 -14.09 -2.64 26.68
CA ALA A 14 -14.86 -3.29 25.61
C ALA A 14 -14.54 -2.78 24.20
N GLY A 15 -14.24 -1.49 24.05
CA GLY A 15 -13.91 -0.88 22.76
C GLY A 15 -12.56 -1.35 22.21
N GLU A 16 -11.53 -1.37 23.05
CA GLU A 16 -10.20 -1.90 22.67
C GLU A 16 -10.29 -3.39 22.32
N GLN A 17 -11.04 -4.15 23.11
CA GLN A 17 -11.28 -5.58 22.85
C GLN A 17 -11.95 -5.81 21.49
N ALA A 18 -12.96 -5.00 21.14
CA ALA A 18 -13.61 -5.08 19.83
C ALA A 18 -12.62 -4.79 18.67
N VAL A 19 -11.70 -3.85 18.85
CA VAL A 19 -10.63 -3.61 17.87
C VAL A 19 -9.66 -4.80 17.79
N HIS A 20 -9.29 -5.39 18.93
CA HIS A 20 -8.41 -6.58 18.94
C HIS A 20 -9.05 -7.80 18.28
N GLU A 21 -10.35 -8.01 18.47
CA GLU A 21 -11.12 -9.07 17.81
C GLU A 21 -11.15 -8.89 16.30
N ARG A 22 -11.45 -7.68 15.84
CA ARG A 22 -11.45 -7.33 14.41
C ARG A 22 -10.10 -7.63 13.76
N LEU A 23 -9.00 -7.49 14.50
CA LEU A 23 -7.64 -7.73 14.02
C LEU A 23 -7.14 -9.15 14.30
N GLY A 24 -7.92 -10.01 14.97
CA GLY A 24 -7.52 -11.37 15.31
C GLY A 24 -6.34 -11.45 16.30
N ILE A 25 -6.16 -10.45 17.17
CA ILE A 25 -5.02 -10.35 18.11
C ILE A 25 -5.41 -10.37 19.60
N ARG A 26 -6.69 -10.60 19.92
CA ARG A 26 -7.24 -10.49 21.29
C ARG A 26 -6.40 -11.23 22.34
N GLU A 27 -6.18 -12.52 22.16
CA GLU A 27 -5.47 -13.36 23.15
C GLU A 27 -4.05 -12.86 23.43
N ARG A 28 -3.33 -12.49 22.35
CA ARG A 28 -1.98 -11.92 22.45
C ARG A 28 -1.98 -10.63 23.27
N MET A 29 -2.99 -9.78 23.08
CA MET A 29 -3.04 -8.48 23.74
C MET A 29 -3.35 -8.60 25.23
N VAL A 30 -4.28 -9.46 25.64
CA VAL A 30 -4.64 -9.66 27.07
C VAL A 30 -3.39 -9.95 27.92
N GLY A 31 -2.58 -10.93 27.51
CA GLY A 31 -1.36 -11.30 28.26
C GLY A 31 -0.27 -10.22 28.24
N LEU A 32 -0.24 -9.35 27.23
CA LEU A 32 0.66 -8.19 27.21
C LEU A 32 0.15 -7.08 28.14
N GLY A 33 -1.14 -6.74 28.04
CA GLY A 33 -1.79 -5.72 28.85
C GLY A 33 -1.58 -5.94 30.35
N GLN A 34 -1.79 -7.18 30.83
CA GLN A 34 -1.67 -7.53 32.25
C GLN A 34 -0.26 -7.27 32.83
N ARG A 35 0.76 -7.20 31.97
CA ARG A 35 2.16 -6.95 32.37
C ARG A 35 2.57 -5.48 32.32
N VAL A 36 1.91 -4.70 31.46
CA VAL A 36 2.37 -3.34 31.09
C VAL A 36 1.44 -2.24 31.56
N ILE A 37 0.15 -2.54 31.74
CA ILE A 37 -0.86 -1.66 32.31
C ILE A 37 -0.85 -1.83 33.82
N ARG A 38 -0.62 -0.74 34.55
CA ARG A 38 -0.44 -0.76 36.00
C ARG A 38 -1.38 0.22 36.67
N THR A 39 -1.87 -0.12 37.86
CA THR A 39 -2.69 0.76 38.73
C THR A 39 -1.85 1.67 39.63
N ALA A 40 -0.53 1.65 39.44
CA ALA A 40 0.41 2.50 40.13
C ALA A 40 1.60 2.80 39.19
N MET A 41 2.15 4.00 39.29
CA MET A 41 3.31 4.45 38.53
C MET A 41 4.59 3.76 39.03
N PRO A 42 5.35 3.09 38.16
CA PRO A 42 6.73 2.73 38.48
C PRO A 42 7.56 3.96 38.83
N GLU A 43 8.61 3.80 39.63
CA GLU A 43 9.51 4.90 40.01
C GLU A 43 10.07 5.64 38.78
N GLN A 44 10.35 4.91 37.70
CA GLN A 44 10.82 5.48 36.44
C GLN A 44 9.79 6.41 35.76
N HIS A 45 8.48 6.17 35.96
CA HIS A 45 7.42 7.05 35.48
C HIS A 45 7.29 8.27 36.38
N GLN A 46 7.35 8.09 37.70
CA GLN A 46 7.31 9.18 38.69
C GLN A 46 8.39 10.22 38.38
N ARG A 47 9.67 9.81 38.36
CA ARG A 47 10.81 10.68 38.02
C ARG A 47 10.69 11.30 36.62
N PHE A 48 10.10 10.58 35.67
CA PHE A 48 9.89 11.09 34.32
C PHE A 48 8.86 12.20 34.29
N PHE A 49 7.75 12.11 35.00
CA PHE A 49 6.77 13.20 35.00
C PHE A 49 7.32 14.45 35.70
N GLU A 50 8.10 14.27 36.77
CA GLU A 50 8.72 15.37 37.52
C GLU A 50 9.70 16.21 36.69
N GLN A 51 10.40 15.61 35.72
CA GLN A 51 11.40 16.34 34.93
C GLN A 51 10.81 17.13 33.76
N LEU A 52 9.53 16.94 33.43
CA LEU A 52 8.95 17.51 32.22
C LEU A 52 8.67 19.02 32.40
N PRO A 53 8.86 19.84 31.35
CA PRO A 53 8.46 21.24 31.33
C PRO A 53 7.00 21.44 30.85
N PHE A 54 6.37 20.37 30.33
CA PHE A 54 4.96 20.36 29.96
C PHE A 54 4.39 18.94 29.97
N MET A 55 3.07 18.83 30.13
CA MET A 55 2.32 17.59 29.98
C MET A 55 1.03 17.86 29.22
N LEU A 56 0.59 16.91 28.40
CA LEU A 56 -0.69 17.00 27.72
C LEU A 56 -1.78 16.46 28.63
N ALA A 57 -2.97 17.05 28.56
CA ALA A 57 -4.15 16.65 29.31
C ALA A 57 -5.31 16.38 28.34
N GLY A 58 -6.05 15.31 28.61
CA GLY A 58 -7.34 15.01 28.02
C GLY A 58 -8.40 15.20 29.10
N SER A 59 -9.38 16.06 28.84
CA SER A 59 -10.49 16.35 29.73
C SER A 59 -11.81 16.24 28.99
N VAL A 60 -12.90 16.29 29.74
CA VAL A 60 -14.27 16.30 29.21
C VAL A 60 -15.01 17.43 29.91
N ASP A 61 -15.60 18.33 29.14
CA ASP A 61 -16.37 19.45 29.68
C ASP A 61 -17.76 19.02 30.20
N GLY A 62 -18.50 19.98 30.79
CA GLY A 62 -19.85 19.74 31.31
C GLY A 62 -20.88 19.28 30.25
N ASP A 63 -20.62 19.52 28.97
CA ASP A 63 -21.46 19.05 27.84
C ASP A 63 -21.07 17.65 27.36
N GLY A 64 -20.06 17.02 28.00
CA GLY A 64 -19.52 15.73 27.61
C GLY A 64 -18.67 15.78 26.35
N ARG A 65 -18.04 16.92 26.03
CA ARG A 65 -17.15 17.06 24.88
C ARG A 65 -15.70 16.87 25.33
N PRO A 66 -14.94 15.95 24.71
CA PRO A 66 -13.53 15.80 25.00
C PRO A 66 -12.71 16.98 24.46
N TRP A 67 -11.68 17.35 25.20
CA TRP A 67 -10.71 18.38 24.85
C TRP A 67 -9.29 17.88 25.10
N ALA A 68 -8.39 18.19 24.16
CA ALA A 68 -6.96 18.00 24.32
C ALA A 68 -6.32 19.36 24.64
N SER A 69 -5.50 19.38 25.69
CA SER A 69 -4.93 20.59 26.28
C SER A 69 -3.48 20.36 26.70
N VAL A 70 -2.79 21.42 27.09
CA VAL A 70 -1.40 21.37 27.55
C VAL A 70 -1.22 22.15 28.84
N LEU A 71 -0.52 21.53 29.79
CA LEU A 71 -0.09 22.12 31.05
C LEU A 71 1.41 22.37 30.98
N VAL A 72 1.85 23.53 31.45
CA VAL A 72 3.25 23.99 31.37
C VAL A 72 3.70 24.46 32.74
N GLY A 73 4.97 24.24 33.05
CA GLY A 73 5.63 24.76 34.25
C GLY A 73 7.12 24.43 34.24
N GLN A 74 7.88 25.02 35.16
CA GLN A 74 9.28 24.61 35.35
C GLN A 74 9.35 23.12 35.74
N PRO A 75 10.39 22.37 35.36
CA PRO A 75 10.60 21.01 35.88
C PRO A 75 10.42 20.97 37.41
N GLY A 76 9.62 20.02 37.88
CA GLY A 76 9.11 19.94 39.24
C GLY A 76 7.71 20.55 39.44
N PHE A 77 7.09 21.14 38.41
CA PHE A 77 5.68 21.58 38.47
C PHE A 77 4.72 20.39 38.57
N VAL A 78 5.13 19.22 38.10
CA VAL A 78 4.46 17.95 38.42
C VAL A 78 5.31 17.24 39.45
N GLN A 79 4.70 16.77 40.53
CA GLN A 79 5.35 16.03 41.59
C GLN A 79 4.64 14.69 41.80
N ALA A 80 5.40 13.64 42.10
CA ALA A 80 4.87 12.33 42.43
C ALA A 80 5.17 11.99 43.90
N PRO A 81 4.35 12.44 44.87
CA PRO A 81 4.55 12.12 46.29
C PRO A 81 4.55 10.62 46.59
N GLY A 82 3.99 9.81 45.68
CA GLY A 82 4.06 8.36 45.70
C GLY A 82 3.51 7.75 44.41
N ALA A 83 3.55 6.42 44.33
CA ALA A 83 3.20 5.69 43.11
C ALA A 83 1.74 5.86 42.63
N LYS A 84 0.85 6.40 43.46
CA LYS A 84 -0.58 6.57 43.16
C LYS A 84 -1.06 8.02 43.14
N ARG A 85 -0.16 9.01 43.22
CA ARG A 85 -0.56 10.41 43.30
C ARG A 85 0.34 11.28 42.42
N LEU A 86 -0.26 12.22 41.71
CA LEU A 86 0.44 13.31 41.04
C LEU A 86 -0.14 14.64 41.49
N ASP A 87 0.73 15.56 41.86
CA ASP A 87 0.42 16.94 42.22
C ASP A 87 0.91 17.87 41.11
N PHE A 88 0.02 18.71 40.59
CA PHE A 88 0.29 19.67 39.53
C PHE A 88 0.26 21.08 40.12
N HIS A 89 1.42 21.72 40.20
CA HIS A 89 1.62 23.10 40.66
C HIS A 89 1.53 24.08 39.49
N THR A 90 0.44 23.98 38.71
CA THR A 90 0.14 24.87 37.59
C THR A 90 -1.36 24.96 37.39
N ARG A 91 -1.80 25.96 36.63
CA ARG A 91 -3.21 26.13 36.25
C ARG A 91 -3.39 25.89 34.75
N PRO A 92 -4.61 25.53 34.31
CA PRO A 92 -4.97 25.60 32.90
C PRO A 92 -4.66 26.97 32.32
N ILE A 93 -4.21 27.00 31.07
CA ILE A 93 -4.01 28.25 30.31
C ILE A 93 -5.35 28.99 30.23
N PRO A 94 -5.43 30.29 30.56
CA PRO A 94 -6.67 31.05 30.42
C PRO A 94 -7.27 30.96 29.00
N GLY A 95 -8.53 30.56 28.91
CA GLY A 95 -9.22 30.32 27.64
C GLY A 95 -9.07 28.90 27.08
N ASP A 96 -8.26 28.04 27.70
CA ASP A 96 -8.22 26.61 27.40
C ASP A 96 -9.41 25.87 28.06
N PRO A 97 -10.17 25.04 27.31
CA PRO A 97 -11.32 24.28 27.83
C PRO A 97 -11.01 23.30 28.97
N LEU A 98 -9.75 23.02 29.27
CA LEU A 98 -9.36 22.21 30.43
C LEU A 98 -9.92 22.79 31.73
N ALA A 99 -10.04 24.12 31.86
CA ALA A 99 -10.60 24.74 33.05
C ALA A 99 -12.04 24.28 33.33
N ASP A 100 -12.85 24.08 32.29
CA ASP A 100 -14.25 23.64 32.40
C ASP A 100 -14.38 22.14 32.72
N GLY A 101 -13.35 21.35 32.38
CA GLY A 101 -13.27 19.92 32.68
C GLY A 101 -12.55 19.58 33.99
N LEU A 102 -12.01 20.57 34.71
CA LEU A 102 -11.24 20.37 35.93
C LEU A 102 -12.11 20.60 37.18
N ALA A 103 -12.67 19.50 37.70
CA ALA A 103 -13.48 19.51 38.93
C ALA A 103 -13.14 18.31 39.83
N PRO A 104 -13.38 18.37 41.15
CA PRO A 104 -13.23 17.22 42.03
C PRO A 104 -13.97 15.98 41.50
N GLY A 105 -13.28 14.84 41.42
CA GLY A 105 -13.79 13.59 40.86
C GLY A 105 -13.73 13.47 39.33
N ALA A 106 -13.35 14.53 38.60
CA ALA A 106 -13.22 14.47 37.15
C ALA A 106 -12.11 13.48 36.75
N GLN A 107 -12.40 12.62 35.78
CA GLN A 107 -11.44 11.66 35.22
C GLN A 107 -10.67 12.29 34.07
N LEU A 108 -9.36 12.40 34.24
CA LEU A 108 -8.45 13.05 33.31
C LEU A 108 -7.40 12.06 32.80
N GLY A 109 -7.06 12.19 31.52
CA GLY A 109 -5.96 11.47 30.89
C GLY A 109 -4.76 12.39 30.73
N PHE A 110 -3.56 11.90 30.98
CA PHE A 110 -2.34 12.69 30.80
C PHE A 110 -1.30 11.93 29.99
N LEU A 111 -0.58 12.68 29.17
CA LEU A 111 0.57 12.20 28.42
C LEU A 111 1.79 13.06 28.75
N GLY A 112 2.74 12.47 29.46
CA GLY A 112 4.09 13.02 29.56
C GLY A 112 4.88 12.63 28.33
N ILE A 113 5.51 13.61 27.66
CA ILE A 113 6.28 13.40 26.45
C ILE A 113 7.53 14.27 26.43
N GLU A 114 8.67 13.64 26.12
CA GLU A 114 9.96 14.27 25.96
C GLU A 114 10.40 14.14 24.50
N LEU A 115 10.26 15.22 23.74
CA LEU A 115 10.40 15.20 22.28
C LEU A 115 11.84 14.88 21.84
N HIS A 116 12.85 15.43 22.51
CA HIS A 116 14.26 15.24 22.14
C HIS A 116 14.78 13.81 22.37
N THR A 117 14.27 13.07 23.37
CA THR A 117 14.61 11.65 23.58
C THR A 117 13.58 10.69 23.01
N ARG A 118 12.45 11.22 22.52
CA ARG A 118 11.29 10.47 22.04
C ARG A 118 10.66 9.58 23.13
N ARG A 119 10.77 9.95 24.40
CA ARG A 119 10.16 9.19 25.50
C ARG A 119 8.73 9.67 25.76
N ARG A 120 7.79 8.74 25.96
CA ARG A 120 6.44 9.09 26.42
C ARG A 120 5.85 8.06 27.38
N ASN A 121 5.17 8.55 28.41
CA ASN A 121 4.42 7.72 29.35
C ASN A 121 3.04 8.33 29.56
N ARG A 122 2.05 7.47 29.70
CA ARG A 122 0.66 7.84 29.98
C ARG A 122 0.36 7.63 31.47
N VAL A 123 -0.49 8.50 32.00
CA VAL A 123 -1.12 8.34 33.30
C VAL A 123 -2.55 8.86 33.24
N ASN A 124 -3.51 8.05 33.67
CA ASN A 124 -4.89 8.50 33.88
C ASN A 124 -5.17 8.52 35.38
N GLY A 125 -6.03 9.42 35.79
CA GLY A 125 -6.44 9.53 37.18
C GLY A 125 -7.69 10.37 37.34
N HIS A 126 -8.14 10.49 38.58
CA HIS A 126 -9.25 11.34 38.95
C HIS A 126 -8.81 12.43 39.93
N VAL A 127 -9.39 13.62 39.79
CA VAL A 127 -9.04 14.79 40.62
C VAL A 127 -9.48 14.56 42.06
N VAL A 128 -8.55 14.66 43.00
CA VAL A 128 -8.82 14.48 44.44
C VAL A 128 -8.70 15.78 45.24
N ALA A 129 -7.98 16.76 44.71
CA ALA A 129 -7.87 18.09 45.30
C ALA A 129 -7.68 19.14 44.21
N LEU A 130 -8.24 20.33 44.45
CA LEU A 130 -8.10 21.51 43.61
C LEU A 130 -7.99 22.72 44.53
N ASP A 131 -7.00 23.56 44.33
CA ASP A 131 -6.82 24.82 45.05
C ASP A 131 -6.38 25.95 44.11
N ALA A 132 -6.05 27.10 44.70
CA ALA A 132 -5.58 28.23 43.91
C ALA A 132 -4.19 28.00 43.29
N GLY A 133 -3.33 27.15 43.85
CA GLY A 133 -2.00 26.88 43.31
C GLY A 133 -1.97 25.81 42.21
N GLY A 134 -2.94 24.90 42.21
CA GLY A 134 -2.99 23.79 41.27
C GLY A 134 -3.97 22.70 41.66
N PHE A 135 -3.67 21.45 41.31
CA PHE A 135 -4.55 20.31 41.55
C PHE A 135 -3.78 19.00 41.77
N SER A 136 -4.44 18.03 42.42
CA SER A 136 -3.91 16.68 42.63
C SER A 136 -4.83 15.65 42.01
N ILE A 137 -4.23 14.60 41.45
CA ILE A 137 -4.96 13.41 41.00
C ILE A 137 -4.52 12.17 41.76
N GLU A 138 -5.45 11.24 41.97
CA GLU A 138 -5.12 9.85 42.28
C GLU A 138 -5.02 9.06 40.97
N VAL A 139 -3.97 8.26 40.83
CA VAL A 139 -3.66 7.53 39.61
C VAL A 139 -4.47 6.24 39.54
N ASP A 140 -5.26 6.12 38.48
CA ASP A 140 -6.03 4.92 38.16
C ASP A 140 -5.19 3.96 37.31
N GLN A 141 -4.42 4.52 36.36
CA GLN A 141 -3.67 3.73 35.39
C GLN A 141 -2.39 4.45 34.95
N SER A 142 -1.29 3.71 34.79
CA SER A 142 -0.06 4.21 34.17
C SER A 142 0.56 3.19 33.22
N VAL A 143 1.00 3.68 32.06
CA VAL A 143 1.44 2.85 30.93
C VAL A 143 2.62 3.52 30.21
N GLY A 144 3.63 2.72 29.86
CA GLY A 144 4.70 3.16 28.97
C GLY A 144 4.26 3.00 27.52
N ASN A 145 4.35 4.07 26.72
CA ASN A 145 3.84 4.08 25.35
C ASN A 145 4.96 4.02 24.31
N CYS A 146 4.64 3.47 23.14
CA CYS A 146 5.61 3.28 22.05
C CYS A 146 6.20 4.62 21.57
N PRO A 147 7.52 4.82 21.46
CA PRO A 147 8.13 6.11 21.08
C PRO A 147 8.01 6.45 19.58
N GLN A 148 7.41 5.57 18.79
CA GLN A 148 7.32 5.71 17.34
C GLN A 148 6.63 7.02 16.93
N TYR A 149 7.14 7.61 15.84
CA TYR A 149 6.64 8.82 15.19
C TYR A 149 6.75 10.12 15.99
N ILE A 150 7.45 10.13 17.15
CA ILE A 150 7.76 11.37 17.87
C ILE A 150 8.92 12.07 17.18
N GLN A 151 8.71 13.33 16.77
CA GLN A 151 9.77 14.14 16.15
C GLN A 151 10.72 14.68 17.20
N GLY A 152 12.02 14.67 16.89
CA GLY A 152 13.06 15.21 17.76
C GLY A 152 12.97 16.74 17.77
N ARG A 153 12.72 17.32 18.96
CA ARG A 153 12.62 18.77 19.14
C ARG A 153 13.23 19.19 20.48
N GLU A 154 13.92 20.32 20.47
CA GLU A 154 14.51 20.92 21.67
C GLU A 154 13.76 22.19 22.05
N PHE A 155 13.40 22.31 23.33
CA PHE A 155 12.62 23.45 23.81
C PHE A 155 13.52 24.56 24.34
N THR A 156 13.01 25.78 24.29
CA THR A 156 13.57 26.96 24.97
C THR A 156 12.44 27.76 25.61
N TRP A 157 12.73 28.39 26.75
CA TRP A 157 11.83 29.36 27.36
C TRP A 157 12.02 30.72 26.70
N VAL A 158 10.95 31.29 26.17
CA VAL A 158 10.95 32.65 25.60
C VAL A 158 10.17 33.65 26.45
N ARG A 159 9.41 33.15 27.42
CA ARG A 159 8.71 33.92 28.46
C ARG A 159 8.89 33.22 29.81
N ASP A 160 8.55 33.90 30.90
CA ASP A 160 8.49 33.29 32.22
C ASP A 160 7.51 32.11 32.22
N ALA A 161 7.85 31.02 32.90
CA ALA A 161 7.00 29.83 32.97
C ALA A 161 5.65 30.08 33.64
N ALA A 162 5.56 31.10 34.51
CA ALA A 162 4.32 31.53 35.16
C ALA A 162 3.45 32.44 34.26
N ASP A 163 4.00 32.99 33.16
CA ASP A 163 3.24 33.81 32.21
C ASP A 163 2.42 32.90 31.27
N LEU A 164 1.30 32.38 31.78
CA LEU A 164 0.39 31.52 31.03
C LEU A 164 -0.65 32.30 30.22
N GLN A 165 -0.63 33.64 30.23
CA GLN A 165 -1.65 34.46 29.59
C GLN A 165 -1.51 34.46 28.05
N PRO A 166 -2.50 33.96 27.27
CA PRO A 166 -2.45 34.08 25.82
C PRO A 166 -2.50 35.55 25.38
N ARG A 167 -1.87 35.85 24.24
CA ARG A 167 -1.88 37.18 23.62
C ARG A 167 -3.13 37.46 22.80
N GLY A 168 -3.96 36.44 22.59
CA GLY A 168 -5.25 36.52 21.92
C GLY A 168 -5.99 35.18 22.02
N THR A 169 -7.32 35.24 22.02
CA THR A 169 -8.20 34.08 22.07
C THR A 169 -9.29 34.26 21.03
N GLU A 170 -9.40 33.32 20.09
CA GLU A 170 -10.36 33.36 18.99
C GLU A 170 -11.19 32.08 19.00
N ALA A 171 -12.52 32.21 18.97
CA ALA A 171 -13.43 31.07 18.84
C ALA A 171 -13.53 30.64 17.37
N LEU A 172 -13.57 29.34 17.14
CA LEU A 172 -13.71 28.75 15.81
C LEU A 172 -14.94 27.84 15.77
N THR A 173 -15.74 27.97 14.72
CA THR A 173 -16.82 27.01 14.39
C THR A 173 -16.49 26.16 13.16
N ALA A 174 -15.42 26.51 12.44
CA ALA A 174 -14.90 25.85 11.24
C ALA A 174 -13.39 26.18 11.12
N LEU A 175 -12.69 25.45 10.25
CA LEU A 175 -11.29 25.64 9.92
C LEU A 175 -11.15 26.79 8.92
N ASP A 176 -10.78 27.97 9.41
CA ASP A 176 -10.36 29.08 8.55
C ASP A 176 -9.02 28.78 7.85
N ALA A 177 -8.58 29.68 6.96
CA ALA A 177 -7.35 29.49 6.18
C ALA A 177 -6.09 29.30 7.06
N GLU A 178 -6.04 29.95 8.23
CA GLU A 178 -4.89 29.86 9.12
C GLU A 178 -4.85 28.55 9.90
N ALA A 179 -6.00 28.07 10.37
CA ALA A 179 -6.14 26.73 10.96
C ALA A 179 -5.77 25.66 9.93
N GLN A 180 -6.23 25.79 8.68
CA GLN A 180 -5.88 24.86 7.61
C GLN A 180 -4.37 24.87 7.34
N ALA A 181 -3.73 26.05 7.29
CA ALA A 181 -2.29 26.16 7.08
C ALA A 181 -1.49 25.54 8.24
N LEU A 182 -1.96 25.65 9.49
CA LEU A 182 -1.34 24.99 10.65
C LEU A 182 -1.44 23.47 10.55
N ILE A 183 -2.63 22.96 10.24
CA ILE A 183 -2.87 21.52 10.11
C ILE A 183 -2.03 20.92 8.97
N GLN A 184 -1.94 21.59 7.82
CA GLN A 184 -1.16 21.12 6.67
C GLN A 184 0.35 21.06 6.94
N ARG A 185 0.90 21.97 7.75
CA ARG A 185 2.33 21.94 8.12
C ARG A 185 2.62 21.05 9.33
N ALA A 186 1.59 20.68 10.10
CA ALA A 186 1.76 19.90 11.31
C ALA A 186 2.36 18.51 11.02
N ASP A 187 3.34 18.13 11.81
CA ASP A 187 3.91 16.77 11.87
C ASP A 187 3.47 16.01 13.13
N THR A 188 2.75 16.69 14.02
CA THR A 188 2.35 16.22 15.34
C THR A 188 0.97 16.78 15.68
N LEU A 189 0.11 15.94 16.26
CA LEU A 189 -1.12 16.36 16.93
C LEU A 189 -1.37 15.50 18.17
N PHE A 190 -2.26 15.98 19.03
CA PHE A 190 -2.73 15.24 20.20
C PHE A 190 -4.24 15.07 20.12
N ILE A 191 -4.74 13.87 20.40
CA ILE A 191 -6.16 13.55 20.36
C ILE A 191 -6.62 13.10 21.73
N ALA A 192 -7.66 13.74 22.24
CA ALA A 192 -8.39 13.34 23.43
C ALA A 192 -9.65 12.58 23.07
N THR A 193 -9.88 11.45 23.74
CA THR A 193 -11.08 10.62 23.58
C THR A 193 -11.52 10.09 24.94
N GLN A 194 -12.73 9.57 25.04
CA GLN A 194 -13.24 9.04 26.31
C GLN A 194 -13.99 7.72 26.07
N ALA A 195 -13.73 6.73 26.93
CA ALA A 195 -14.64 5.59 27.10
C ALA A 195 -15.79 5.99 28.04
N PRO A 196 -17.07 5.73 27.68
CA PRO A 196 -18.19 5.97 28.59
C PRO A 196 -18.02 5.26 29.93
N ALA A 197 -18.49 5.88 31.01
CA ALA A 197 -18.63 5.20 32.30
C ALA A 197 -19.69 4.08 32.17
N ALA A 198 -19.45 2.88 32.72
CA ALA A 198 -20.53 1.88 32.77
C ALA A 198 -21.55 2.23 33.85
N ALA A 199 -22.79 1.80 33.62
CA ALA A 199 -23.95 2.08 34.46
C ALA A 199 -23.81 1.61 35.93
N ASP A 200 -22.87 0.70 36.23
CA ASP A 200 -22.90 -0.07 37.49
C ASP A 200 -21.73 0.26 38.45
N GLY A 201 -20.90 1.28 38.16
CA GLY A 201 -19.82 1.74 39.05
C GLY A 201 -18.67 0.77 39.35
N ALA A 202 -18.72 -0.47 38.86
CA ALA A 202 -17.87 -1.58 39.33
C ALA A 202 -16.45 -1.69 38.69
N ASP A 203 -15.98 -0.73 37.88
CA ASP A 203 -14.91 -1.01 36.91
C ASP A 203 -13.89 0.13 36.68
N VAL A 204 -13.53 0.87 37.72
CA VAL A 204 -12.52 1.95 37.67
C VAL A 204 -11.13 1.43 37.21
N ALA A 205 -10.85 0.13 37.37
CA ALA A 205 -9.55 -0.49 37.06
C ALA A 205 -9.27 -0.75 35.56
N THR A 206 -10.25 -0.58 34.66
CA THR A 206 -10.13 -0.96 33.22
C THR A 206 -9.82 0.21 32.27
N GLY A 207 -9.37 1.37 32.79
CA GLY A 207 -8.95 2.50 31.97
C GLY A 207 -10.09 3.37 31.41
N ARG A 208 -11.20 3.50 32.15
CA ARG A 208 -12.32 4.38 31.79
C ARG A 208 -12.01 5.83 32.17
N GLY A 209 -12.57 6.78 31.40
CA GLY A 209 -12.31 8.21 31.57
C GLY A 209 -11.68 8.84 30.33
N ALA A 210 -11.34 10.13 30.43
CA ALA A 210 -10.67 10.83 29.36
C ALA A 210 -9.25 10.27 29.13
N ASP A 211 -8.81 10.31 27.88
CA ASP A 211 -7.46 9.99 27.42
C ASP A 211 -6.91 11.17 26.63
N VAL A 212 -5.58 11.27 26.51
CA VAL A 212 -4.91 12.05 25.48
C VAL A 212 -3.75 11.26 24.88
N SER A 213 -3.67 11.25 23.56
CA SER A 213 -2.70 10.45 22.81
C SER A 213 -2.03 11.25 21.71
N HIS A 214 -0.72 11.07 21.56
CA HIS A 214 0.06 11.67 20.47
C HIS A 214 -0.10 10.89 19.15
N ARG A 215 -0.19 11.63 18.03
CA ARG A 215 -0.06 11.15 16.66
C ARG A 215 0.97 11.99 15.92
N GLY A 216 1.84 11.34 15.16
CA GLY A 216 2.88 12.02 14.40
C GLY A 216 3.14 11.36 13.06
N GLY A 217 3.61 12.15 12.10
CA GLY A 217 3.87 11.75 10.72
C GLY A 217 4.80 12.74 10.02
N ARG A 218 4.97 12.60 8.71
CA ARG A 218 5.60 13.66 7.90
C ARG A 218 4.66 14.88 7.83
N PRO A 219 5.15 16.11 7.60
CA PRO A 219 4.29 17.28 7.42
C PRO A 219 3.23 17.01 6.35
N GLY A 220 2.00 17.39 6.64
CA GLY A 220 0.86 17.08 5.78
C GLY A 220 0.33 15.66 5.91
N PHE A 221 0.69 14.92 6.97
CA PHE A 221 0.04 13.62 7.27
C PHE A 221 -1.43 13.78 7.67
N VAL A 222 -1.89 14.98 8.02
CA VAL A 222 -3.32 15.29 8.17
C VAL A 222 -3.86 15.80 6.84
N LYS A 223 -4.83 15.08 6.26
CA LYS A 223 -5.51 15.47 5.02
C LYS A 223 -6.74 16.28 5.35
N ILE A 224 -6.77 17.55 4.95
CA ILE A 224 -7.97 18.37 5.04
C ILE A 224 -8.89 17.98 3.89
N GLU A 225 -10.15 17.64 4.20
CA GLU A 225 -11.17 17.26 3.22
C GLU A 225 -12.08 18.45 2.87
N ASP A 226 -12.42 19.27 3.87
CA ASP A 226 -13.20 20.50 3.74
C ASP A 226 -12.93 21.47 4.91
N ASP A 227 -13.72 22.54 5.03
CA ASP A 227 -13.59 23.54 6.09
C ASP A 227 -13.97 23.04 7.49
N ARG A 228 -14.41 21.79 7.64
CA ARG A 228 -14.79 21.19 8.93
C ARG A 228 -14.25 19.79 9.11
N THR A 229 -13.62 19.19 8.12
CA THR A 229 -13.31 17.76 8.12
C THR A 229 -11.87 17.51 7.73
N PHE A 230 -11.20 16.67 8.51
CA PHE A 230 -9.87 16.17 8.16
C PHE A 230 -9.71 14.69 8.51
N LEU A 231 -8.80 14.03 7.80
CA LEU A 231 -8.48 12.62 7.90
C LEU A 231 -7.05 12.44 8.40
N VAL A 232 -6.86 11.58 9.40
CA VAL A 232 -5.56 11.29 9.99
C VAL A 232 -5.24 9.80 9.87
N PRO A 233 -4.11 9.42 9.24
CA PRO A 233 -3.70 8.03 9.15
C PRO A 233 -3.28 7.52 10.53
N ASP A 234 -3.59 6.25 10.80
CA ASP A 234 -3.15 5.53 11.99
C ASP A 234 -2.11 4.49 11.57
N PHE A 235 -0.89 4.71 12.03
CA PHE A 235 0.27 3.88 11.74
C PHE A 235 0.42 2.76 12.77
N THR A 236 1.11 1.69 12.38
CA THR A 236 1.39 0.57 13.28
C THR A 236 2.10 1.05 14.56
N GLY A 237 1.60 0.61 15.72
CA GLY A 237 2.11 0.94 17.04
C GLY A 237 2.15 -0.26 17.99
N ASN A 238 1.87 -0.05 19.28
CA ASN A 238 1.85 -1.12 20.30
C ASN A 238 0.54 -1.93 20.37
N PHE A 239 -0.42 -1.65 19.47
CA PHE A 239 -1.71 -2.33 19.38
C PHE A 239 -2.60 -2.23 20.63
N PHE A 240 -2.37 -1.27 21.55
CA PHE A 240 -3.29 -1.06 22.68
C PHE A 240 -4.63 -0.48 22.23
N PHE A 241 -4.63 0.33 21.16
CA PHE A 241 -5.82 0.92 20.56
C PHE A 241 -6.69 1.76 21.50
N MET A 242 -6.15 2.30 22.59
CA MET A 242 -6.87 3.17 23.54
C MET A 242 -7.71 4.26 22.86
N THR A 243 -7.13 5.00 21.91
CA THR A 243 -7.88 6.02 21.15
C THR A 243 -9.00 5.42 20.32
N LEU A 244 -8.70 4.38 19.52
CA LEU A 244 -9.67 3.80 18.57
C LEU A 244 -10.77 3.01 19.29
N GLY A 245 -10.42 2.35 20.39
CA GLY A 245 -11.33 1.65 21.29
C GLY A 245 -12.31 2.62 21.94
N ASN A 246 -11.85 3.79 22.41
CA ASN A 246 -12.73 4.86 22.86
C ASN A 246 -13.68 5.29 21.74
N LEU A 247 -13.17 5.51 20.52
CA LEU A 247 -13.99 5.92 19.37
C LEU A 247 -15.03 4.88 18.92
N GLN A 248 -14.83 3.59 19.22
CA GLN A 248 -15.86 2.58 18.99
C GLN A 248 -17.07 2.76 19.92
N LEU A 249 -16.85 3.31 21.12
CA LEU A 249 -17.89 3.44 22.15
C LEU A 249 -18.49 4.85 22.19
N ASN A 250 -17.68 5.87 21.88
CA ASN A 250 -18.07 7.27 21.90
C ASN A 250 -17.37 7.99 20.73
N PRO A 251 -18.11 8.49 19.73
CA PRO A 251 -17.51 9.16 18.59
C PRO A 251 -16.96 10.55 18.94
N ARG A 252 -17.23 11.11 20.12
CA ARG A 252 -16.75 12.45 20.48
C ARG A 252 -15.25 12.44 20.74
N ALA A 253 -14.56 13.48 20.27
CA ALA A 253 -13.12 13.63 20.44
C ALA A 253 -12.71 15.11 20.48
N GLY A 254 -11.57 15.37 21.09
CA GLY A 254 -10.87 16.65 21.06
C GLY A 254 -9.52 16.50 20.36
N VAL A 255 -9.07 17.51 19.64
CA VAL A 255 -7.78 17.51 18.94
C VAL A 255 -7.03 18.80 19.22
N LEU A 256 -5.76 18.69 19.56
CA LEU A 256 -4.85 19.79 19.80
C LEU A 256 -3.73 19.78 18.76
N PHE A 257 -3.54 20.92 18.12
CA PHE A 257 -2.33 21.25 17.38
C PHE A 257 -1.55 22.32 18.15
N ILE A 258 -0.24 22.12 18.23
CA ILE A 258 0.69 23.09 18.82
C ILE A 258 1.55 23.63 17.68
N ASP A 259 1.55 24.94 17.50
CA ASP A 259 2.57 25.59 16.69
C ASP A 259 3.85 25.70 17.52
N PHE A 260 4.81 24.83 17.21
CA PHE A 260 6.07 24.74 17.93
C PHE A 260 6.96 25.98 17.75
N ASP A 261 6.77 26.77 16.68
CA ASP A 261 7.58 27.94 16.35
C ASP A 261 7.03 29.22 16.99
N THR A 262 5.71 29.30 17.20
CA THR A 262 5.04 30.49 17.75
C THR A 262 4.44 30.27 19.14
N GLY A 263 4.29 29.03 19.59
CA GLY A 263 3.59 28.70 20.84
C GLY A 263 2.08 28.89 20.77
N ASP A 264 1.51 29.06 19.57
CA ASP A 264 0.07 29.09 19.35
C ASP A 264 -0.54 27.71 19.61
N LEU A 265 -1.77 27.69 20.15
CA LEU A 265 -2.57 26.48 20.33
C LEU A 265 -3.80 26.57 19.44
N LEU A 266 -4.11 25.46 18.75
CA LEU A 266 -5.39 25.24 18.10
C LEU A 266 -6.02 23.99 18.72
N THR A 267 -7.01 24.20 19.60
CA THR A 267 -7.76 23.12 20.25
C THR A 267 -9.16 23.04 19.66
N LEU A 268 -9.57 21.85 19.23
CA LEU A 268 -10.79 21.58 18.49
C LEU A 268 -11.58 20.49 19.21
N THR A 269 -12.90 20.55 19.17
CA THR A 269 -13.79 19.47 19.60
C THR A 269 -14.79 19.11 18.51
N GLY A 270 -15.21 17.86 18.50
CA GLY A 270 -16.14 17.35 17.51
C GLY A 270 -16.32 15.84 17.59
N THR A 271 -16.51 15.22 16.43
CA THR A 271 -16.72 13.76 16.32
C THR A 271 -15.69 13.14 15.39
N ALA A 272 -15.20 11.94 15.74
CA ALA A 272 -14.34 11.13 14.91
C ALA A 272 -14.94 9.76 14.60
N GLU A 273 -14.77 9.30 13.37
CA GLU A 273 -15.10 7.95 12.93
C GLU A 273 -13.83 7.19 12.52
N VAL A 274 -13.77 5.89 12.78
CA VAL A 274 -12.63 5.05 12.37
C VAL A 274 -12.85 4.54 10.95
N VAL A 275 -11.91 4.85 10.06
CA VAL A 275 -11.86 4.39 8.67
C VAL A 275 -10.97 3.15 8.59
N TRP A 276 -11.60 1.99 8.42
CA TRP A 276 -10.90 0.68 8.49
C TRP A 276 -10.25 0.24 7.19
N GLY A 277 -10.52 0.91 6.07
CA GLY A 277 -10.00 0.57 4.76
C GLY A 277 -10.60 1.48 3.69
N GLY A 278 -10.12 1.32 2.46
CA GLY A 278 -10.53 2.14 1.32
C GLY A 278 -9.35 2.32 0.36
N ASP A 279 -9.64 2.76 -0.87
CA ASP A 279 -8.59 2.92 -1.88
C ASP A 279 -7.59 4.01 -1.53
N GLU A 280 -8.01 5.03 -0.77
CA GLU A 280 -7.11 6.07 -0.25
C GLU A 280 -6.09 5.53 0.75
N LEU A 281 -6.49 4.61 1.62
CA LEU A 281 -5.61 3.98 2.61
C LEU A 281 -4.67 2.98 1.96
N LYS A 282 -5.16 2.17 1.01
CA LYS A 282 -4.33 1.21 0.26
C LYS A 282 -3.19 1.88 -0.49
N ALA A 283 -3.38 3.13 -0.91
CA ALA A 283 -2.37 3.89 -1.64
C ALA A 283 -1.35 4.59 -0.71
N PHE A 284 -1.65 4.72 0.58
CA PHE A 284 -0.81 5.39 1.57
C PHE A 284 0.14 4.41 2.26
N ASP A 285 1.46 4.61 2.11
CA ASP A 285 2.44 3.72 2.76
C ASP A 285 2.41 3.84 4.28
N GLY A 286 2.23 2.70 4.95
CA GLY A 286 2.30 2.56 6.40
C GLY A 286 1.00 2.84 7.15
N ALA A 287 -0.05 3.32 6.47
CA ALA A 287 -1.37 3.53 7.08
C ALA A 287 -2.22 2.26 6.98
N GLU A 288 -2.48 1.62 8.12
CA GLU A 288 -3.33 0.42 8.19
C GLU A 288 -4.82 0.78 8.26
N ARG A 289 -5.10 1.98 8.77
CA ARG A 289 -6.43 2.55 9.02
C ARG A 289 -6.27 4.06 9.14
N ALA A 290 -7.38 4.78 9.26
CA ALA A 290 -7.40 6.20 9.59
C ALA A 290 -8.55 6.52 10.53
N TRP A 291 -8.63 7.77 10.98
CA TRP A 291 -9.84 8.32 11.57
C TRP A 291 -10.15 9.68 10.96
N ARG A 292 -11.42 9.91 10.69
CA ARG A 292 -11.94 11.15 10.11
C ARG A 292 -12.58 11.97 11.21
N PHE A 293 -12.15 13.21 11.37
CA PHE A 293 -12.64 14.12 12.39
C PHE A 293 -13.43 15.25 11.77
N ARG A 294 -14.63 15.49 12.32
CA ARG A 294 -15.51 16.59 11.96
C ARG A 294 -15.56 17.61 13.10
N VAL A 295 -15.03 18.79 12.83
CA VAL A 295 -14.98 19.94 13.73
C VAL A 295 -16.39 20.47 14.00
N GLN A 296 -16.70 20.65 15.27
CA GLN A 296 -17.91 21.32 15.73
C GLN A 296 -17.59 22.74 16.22
N SER A 297 -16.57 22.85 17.06
CA SER A 297 -16.07 24.13 17.57
C SER A 297 -14.62 24.00 18.05
N GLY A 298 -13.99 25.11 18.39
CA GLY A 298 -12.66 25.12 18.94
C GLY A 298 -12.20 26.52 19.31
N TRP A 299 -10.95 26.61 19.74
CA TRP A 299 -10.29 27.84 20.13
C TRP A 299 -8.89 27.90 19.54
N ARG A 300 -8.51 29.10 19.09
CA ARG A 300 -7.13 29.46 18.80
C ARG A 300 -6.63 30.38 19.91
N LEU A 301 -5.55 29.98 20.56
CA LEU A 301 -4.90 30.75 21.64
C LEU A 301 -3.51 31.19 21.15
N ARG A 302 -3.33 32.51 21.00
CA ARG A 302 -2.11 33.12 20.45
C ARG A 302 -1.00 33.20 21.47
N GLU A 303 0.18 32.75 21.07
CA GLU A 303 1.40 32.69 21.87
C GLU A 303 1.13 32.16 23.29
N ALA A 304 0.20 31.21 23.42
CA ALA A 304 -0.30 30.74 24.70
C ALA A 304 0.80 30.06 25.51
N LEU A 305 1.74 29.41 24.83
CA LEU A 305 2.86 28.74 25.47
C LEU A 305 4.04 29.71 25.70
N PRO A 306 4.69 29.66 26.88
CA PRO A 306 5.96 30.35 27.14
C PRO A 306 7.18 29.63 26.53
N LEU A 307 6.96 28.49 25.87
CA LEU A 307 7.96 27.61 25.26
C LEU A 307 7.97 27.73 23.74
N ARG A 308 9.15 27.56 23.12
CA ARG A 308 9.35 27.35 21.68
C ARG A 308 10.20 26.12 21.45
N TRP A 309 9.99 25.44 20.32
CA TRP A 309 10.71 24.20 20.01
C TRP A 309 11.41 24.27 18.67
N ALA A 310 12.73 24.13 18.68
CA ALA A 310 13.51 23.95 17.46
C ALA A 310 13.40 22.50 16.98
N PHE A 311 13.06 22.29 15.71
CA PHE A 311 13.13 20.97 15.09
C PHE A 311 14.59 20.48 15.02
N ARG A 312 14.81 19.21 15.41
CA ARG A 312 16.13 18.59 15.39
C ARG A 312 16.22 17.48 14.34
N ASP A 313 15.37 16.46 14.44
CA ASP A 313 15.45 15.30 13.55
C ASP A 313 14.12 14.52 13.44
N TRP A 314 13.88 13.96 12.25
CA TRP A 314 12.71 13.12 11.96
C TRP A 314 12.79 11.79 12.71
N SER A 315 11.64 11.31 13.20
CA SER A 315 11.52 9.93 13.64
C SER A 315 11.88 8.98 12.49
N PRO A 316 12.75 7.97 12.70
CA PRO A 316 13.05 6.96 11.68
C PRO A 316 11.81 6.20 11.20
N HIS A 317 10.75 6.15 12.01
CA HIS A 317 9.49 5.53 11.62
C HIS A 317 8.65 6.44 10.73
N SER A 318 8.65 7.76 10.96
CA SER A 318 7.94 8.71 10.09
C SER A 318 8.55 8.77 8.69
N THR A 319 9.87 8.59 8.54
CA THR A 319 10.52 8.55 7.22
C THR A 319 10.14 7.35 6.38
N LEU A 320 9.56 6.30 6.97
CA LEU A 320 9.05 5.11 6.28
C LEU A 320 7.58 5.25 5.86
N THR A 321 6.91 6.32 6.29
CA THR A 321 5.50 6.57 5.95
C THR A 321 5.38 7.41 4.67
N GLY A 322 4.29 7.19 3.95
CA GLY A 322 3.93 8.00 2.79
C GLY A 322 3.37 9.37 3.17
N THR A 323 2.94 10.12 2.15
CA THR A 323 2.12 11.33 2.29
C THR A 323 0.83 11.19 1.49
N TRP A 324 -0.18 12.00 1.79
CA TRP A 324 -1.42 12.00 1.01
C TRP A 324 -1.22 12.43 -0.44
N ALA A 325 -0.25 13.30 -0.71
CA ALA A 325 0.13 13.68 -2.08
C ALA A 325 0.72 12.48 -2.85
N GLU A 326 1.60 11.70 -2.22
CA GLU A 326 2.16 10.47 -2.80
C GLU A 326 1.04 9.41 -3.02
N ALA A 327 0.13 9.27 -2.05
CA ALA A 327 -1.02 8.35 -2.16
C ALA A 327 -1.96 8.76 -3.31
N GLU A 328 -2.30 10.04 -3.43
CA GLU A 328 -3.17 10.55 -4.50
C GLU A 328 -2.52 10.39 -5.87
N ALA A 329 -1.22 10.67 -6.00
CA ALA A 329 -0.47 10.43 -7.23
C ALA A 329 -0.52 8.96 -7.66
N ARG A 330 -0.41 8.01 -6.71
CA ARG A 330 -0.52 6.57 -7.00
C ARG A 330 -1.92 6.17 -7.45
N ARG A 331 -2.96 6.70 -6.79
CA ARG A 331 -4.35 6.45 -7.18
C ARG A 331 -4.66 6.98 -8.56
N GLU A 332 -4.18 8.18 -8.87
CA GLU A 332 -4.36 8.77 -10.19
C GLU A 332 -3.68 7.91 -11.26
N VAL A 333 -2.46 7.46 -11.00
CA VAL A 333 -1.75 6.53 -11.89
C VAL A 333 -2.51 5.20 -12.07
N GLN A 334 -3.10 4.65 -11.00
CA GLN A 334 -3.89 3.41 -11.06
C GLN A 334 -5.23 3.60 -11.79
N ARG A 335 -5.90 4.74 -11.59
CA ARG A 335 -7.12 5.11 -12.32
C ARG A 335 -6.82 5.22 -13.81
N LEU A 336 -5.73 5.89 -14.14
CA LEU A 336 -5.25 6.08 -15.51
C LEU A 336 -4.81 4.77 -16.18
N ALA A 337 -4.39 3.76 -15.42
CA ALA A 337 -4.02 2.44 -15.96
C ALA A 337 -5.19 1.70 -16.64
N GLN A 338 -6.44 2.04 -16.33
CA GLN A 338 -7.64 1.47 -16.96
C GLN A 338 -8.16 2.31 -18.14
N THR A 339 -7.47 3.39 -18.48
CA THR A 339 -7.83 4.28 -19.58
C THR A 339 -6.80 4.20 -20.69
N TRP A 340 -7.27 4.25 -21.94
CA TRP A 340 -6.37 4.34 -23.08
C TRP A 340 -5.69 5.70 -23.07
N ARG A 341 -4.38 5.71 -22.84
CA ARG A 341 -3.57 6.92 -22.77
C ARG A 341 -2.73 7.10 -24.02
N PRO A 342 -2.51 8.33 -24.48
CA PRO A 342 -1.63 8.60 -25.61
C PRO A 342 -0.16 8.51 -25.18
N TYR A 343 0.61 7.74 -25.93
CA TYR A 343 2.06 7.63 -25.80
C TYR A 343 2.74 8.04 -27.09
N ARG A 344 3.69 8.96 -26.98
CA ARG A 344 4.51 9.40 -28.11
C ARG A 344 5.67 8.44 -28.29
N VAL A 345 5.89 8.00 -29.53
CA VAL A 345 7.08 7.24 -29.94
C VAL A 345 8.26 8.20 -29.98
N THR A 346 9.17 8.10 -29.02
CA THR A 346 10.33 9.00 -28.91
C THR A 346 11.51 8.52 -29.75
N ARG A 347 11.64 7.21 -29.94
CA ARG A 347 12.74 6.59 -30.69
C ARG A 347 12.33 5.23 -31.22
N ILE A 348 12.87 4.87 -32.39
CA ILE A 348 12.71 3.56 -33.02
C ILE A 348 14.11 2.96 -33.26
N VAL A 349 14.26 1.65 -33.03
CA VAL A 349 15.51 0.90 -33.28
C VAL A 349 15.19 -0.40 -33.98
N ASP A 350 15.91 -0.72 -35.04
CA ASP A 350 15.89 -2.05 -35.64
C ASP A 350 16.81 -2.98 -34.82
N GLU A 351 16.22 -3.93 -34.09
CA GLU A 351 16.94 -4.84 -33.20
C GLU A 351 17.39 -6.10 -33.94
N SER A 352 16.67 -6.49 -35.00
CA SER A 352 17.05 -7.52 -35.96
C SER A 352 16.32 -7.26 -37.29
N ARG A 353 16.52 -8.11 -38.31
CA ARG A 353 15.81 -7.97 -39.59
C ARG A 353 14.28 -8.01 -39.46
N VAL A 354 13.74 -8.58 -38.39
CA VAL A 354 12.29 -8.73 -38.19
C VAL A 354 11.76 -8.11 -36.91
N ILE A 355 12.63 -7.62 -36.00
CA ILE A 355 12.23 -7.04 -34.71
C ILE A 355 12.64 -5.59 -34.63
N ARG A 356 11.68 -4.73 -34.25
CA ARG A 356 11.89 -3.30 -34.05
C ARG A 356 11.43 -2.87 -32.67
N SER A 357 12.24 -2.06 -31.98
CA SER A 357 11.89 -1.46 -30.69
C SER A 357 11.31 -0.06 -30.86
N PHE A 358 10.21 0.20 -30.17
CA PHE A 358 9.53 1.48 -30.05
C PHE A 358 9.66 1.97 -28.61
N HIS A 359 10.36 3.08 -28.42
CA HIS A 359 10.47 3.77 -27.15
C HIS A 359 9.32 4.76 -27.00
N LEU A 360 8.65 4.73 -25.86
CA LEU A 360 7.42 5.48 -25.63
C LEU A 360 7.57 6.38 -24.40
N ALA A 361 7.01 7.57 -24.50
CA ALA A 361 6.80 8.49 -23.38
C ALA A 361 5.33 8.92 -23.32
N PRO A 362 4.75 9.10 -22.14
CA PRO A 362 3.39 9.65 -22.01
C PRO A 362 3.27 10.99 -22.74
N ALA A 363 2.20 11.17 -23.53
CA ALA A 363 1.94 12.41 -24.25
C ALA A 363 0.92 13.32 -23.52
N ASP A 364 0.42 12.88 -22.36
CA ASP A 364 -0.63 13.52 -21.56
C ASP A 364 -0.09 14.25 -20.32
N GLY A 365 1.23 14.33 -20.14
CA GLY A 365 1.87 15.00 -19.00
C GLY A 365 1.86 14.20 -17.69
N HIS A 366 1.28 13.00 -17.67
CA HIS A 366 1.27 12.13 -16.50
C HIS A 366 2.43 11.13 -16.53
N ALA A 367 2.84 10.64 -15.36
CA ALA A 367 3.89 9.62 -15.27
C ALA A 367 3.48 8.28 -15.92
N VAL A 368 4.49 7.48 -16.27
CA VAL A 368 4.29 6.07 -16.64
C VAL A 368 3.84 5.29 -15.41
N PRO A 369 2.79 4.46 -15.49
CA PRO A 369 2.40 3.63 -14.36
C PRO A 369 3.52 2.66 -13.95
N PRO A 370 3.75 2.44 -12.64
CA PRO A 370 4.77 1.49 -12.19
C PRO A 370 4.44 0.09 -12.72
N PHE A 371 5.48 -0.66 -13.05
CA PHE A 371 5.36 -2.02 -13.56
C PHE A 371 6.48 -2.90 -13.04
N GLN A 372 6.31 -4.21 -13.18
CA GLN A 372 7.33 -5.21 -12.89
C GLN A 372 7.96 -5.69 -14.20
N ALA A 373 9.26 -6.02 -14.16
CA ALA A 373 9.94 -6.59 -15.31
C ALA A 373 9.20 -7.85 -15.78
N GLY A 374 8.98 -7.97 -17.10
CA GLY A 374 8.23 -9.06 -17.73
C GLY A 374 6.74 -8.78 -17.96
N GLN A 375 6.18 -7.73 -17.35
CA GLN A 375 4.84 -7.26 -17.71
C GLN A 375 4.76 -6.76 -19.15
N HIS A 376 3.54 -6.73 -19.69
CA HIS A 376 3.19 -6.33 -21.04
C HIS A 376 2.24 -5.14 -21.05
N LEU A 377 2.16 -4.48 -22.20
CA LEU A 377 1.33 -3.31 -22.44
C LEU A 377 0.27 -3.64 -23.51
N PRO A 378 -1.04 -3.54 -23.19
CA PRO A 378 -2.08 -3.52 -24.21
C PRO A 378 -1.99 -2.22 -25.00
N VAL A 379 -1.85 -2.33 -26.31
CA VAL A 379 -1.68 -1.23 -27.26
C VAL A 379 -2.83 -1.25 -28.26
N ARG A 380 -3.33 -0.06 -28.60
CA ARG A 380 -4.19 0.13 -29.76
C ARG A 380 -3.60 1.17 -30.70
N VAL A 381 -3.75 0.90 -31.99
CA VAL A 381 -3.37 1.81 -33.07
C VAL A 381 -4.52 1.94 -34.05
N LYS A 382 -4.75 3.17 -34.52
CA LYS A 382 -5.75 3.46 -35.54
C LYS A 382 -5.08 3.44 -36.90
N THR A 383 -5.57 2.63 -37.82
CA THR A 383 -5.07 2.59 -39.20
C THR A 383 -5.53 3.81 -39.99
N ALA A 384 -4.91 4.05 -41.16
CA ALA A 384 -5.35 5.09 -42.08
C ALA A 384 -6.79 4.90 -42.59
N THR A 385 -7.28 3.65 -42.63
CA THR A 385 -8.67 3.32 -42.99
C THR A 385 -9.66 3.53 -41.83
N GLY A 386 -9.18 3.88 -40.64
CA GLY A 386 -10.00 4.13 -39.45
C GLY A 386 -10.22 2.91 -38.55
N GLU A 387 -9.71 1.75 -38.93
CA GLU A 387 -9.79 0.51 -38.13
C GLU A 387 -8.93 0.62 -36.86
N LEU A 388 -9.44 0.11 -35.74
CA LEU A 388 -8.70 0.04 -34.47
C LEU A 388 -8.09 -1.35 -34.31
N LEU A 389 -6.76 -1.42 -34.36
CA LEU A 389 -6.01 -2.65 -34.19
C LEU A 389 -5.48 -2.75 -32.76
N HIS A 390 -5.83 -3.83 -32.05
CA HIS A 390 -5.43 -4.05 -30.65
C HIS A 390 -4.44 -5.20 -30.55
N ARG A 391 -3.30 -5.01 -29.86
CA ARG A 391 -2.33 -6.07 -29.55
C ARG A 391 -1.66 -5.81 -28.21
N THR A 392 -1.07 -6.86 -27.65
CA THR A 392 -0.33 -6.79 -26.39
C THR A 392 1.14 -7.08 -26.65
N TYR A 393 2.03 -6.28 -26.08
CA TYR A 393 3.48 -6.44 -26.25
C TYR A 393 4.20 -6.37 -24.91
N THR A 394 5.15 -7.27 -24.66
CA THR A 394 6.00 -7.23 -23.46
C THR A 394 6.76 -5.91 -23.37
N ILE A 395 6.82 -5.33 -22.17
CA ILE A 395 7.67 -4.18 -21.87
C ILE A 395 9.10 -4.70 -21.75
N SER A 396 9.84 -4.59 -22.84
CA SER A 396 11.20 -5.12 -23.01
C SER A 396 12.29 -4.30 -22.31
N GLN A 397 11.99 -3.63 -21.18
CA GLN A 397 12.95 -2.82 -20.42
C GLN A 397 12.78 -3.01 -18.91
N ALA A 398 13.74 -2.52 -18.11
CA ALA A 398 13.62 -2.58 -16.66
C ALA A 398 12.72 -1.45 -16.10
N PRO A 399 12.00 -1.70 -14.99
CA PRO A 399 11.14 -0.68 -14.35
C PRO A 399 11.86 0.61 -13.94
N SER A 400 13.16 0.53 -13.65
CA SER A 400 13.98 1.65 -13.17
C SER A 400 14.50 2.58 -14.26
N GLU A 401 14.27 2.28 -15.54
CA GLU A 401 14.93 2.98 -16.66
C GLU A 401 14.16 4.16 -17.23
N GLY A 402 12.95 4.43 -16.74
CA GLY A 402 12.07 5.48 -17.23
C GLY A 402 11.49 5.19 -18.62
N GLY A 403 10.33 5.78 -18.95
CA GLY A 403 9.63 5.54 -20.22
C GLY A 403 9.08 4.11 -20.35
N LEU A 404 8.80 3.67 -21.58
CA LEU A 404 8.45 2.29 -21.95
C LEU A 404 9.19 1.88 -23.23
N ARG A 405 9.55 0.59 -23.38
CA ARG A 405 10.12 0.02 -24.61
C ARG A 405 9.33 -1.23 -25.03
N LEU A 406 8.70 -1.17 -26.20
CA LEU A 406 8.04 -2.33 -26.82
C LEU A 406 8.90 -2.84 -27.97
N SER A 407 9.12 -4.14 -28.05
CA SER A 407 9.96 -4.73 -29.10
C SER A 407 9.18 -5.76 -29.88
N ILE A 408 8.95 -5.47 -31.15
CA ILE A 408 7.83 -6.05 -31.91
C ILE A 408 8.38 -6.74 -33.15
N LYS A 409 8.08 -8.04 -33.27
CA LYS A 409 8.33 -8.81 -34.50
C LYS A 409 7.28 -8.46 -35.56
N ARG A 410 7.70 -8.27 -36.81
CA ARG A 410 6.81 -8.07 -37.97
C ARG A 410 6.12 -9.39 -38.33
N GLU A 411 4.90 -9.56 -37.84
CA GLU A 411 4.07 -10.77 -38.00
C GLU A 411 2.59 -10.45 -37.78
N GLY A 412 1.81 -10.39 -38.86
CA GLY A 412 0.39 -10.02 -38.84
C GLY A 412 0.10 -8.54 -39.10
N VAL A 413 -1.18 -8.18 -39.11
CA VAL A 413 -1.67 -6.85 -39.56
C VAL A 413 -1.17 -5.72 -38.67
N THR A 414 -1.35 -5.82 -37.35
CA THR A 414 -0.99 -4.75 -36.41
C THR A 414 0.51 -4.49 -36.34
N SER A 415 1.33 -5.54 -36.29
CA SER A 415 2.79 -5.39 -36.25
C SER A 415 3.34 -4.88 -37.58
N SER A 416 2.76 -5.28 -38.73
CA SER A 416 3.12 -4.70 -40.03
C SER A 416 2.79 -3.21 -40.07
N HIS A 417 1.61 -2.80 -39.58
CA HIS A 417 1.26 -1.38 -39.47
C HIS A 417 2.24 -0.60 -38.58
N LEU A 418 2.60 -1.14 -37.42
CA LEU A 418 3.59 -0.52 -36.53
C LEU A 418 4.97 -0.38 -37.21
N HIS A 419 5.40 -1.37 -37.97
CA HIS A 419 6.67 -1.33 -38.70
C HIS A 419 6.64 -0.34 -39.87
N ASP A 420 5.55 -0.31 -40.61
CA ASP A 420 5.51 0.37 -41.91
C ASP A 420 5.01 1.83 -41.80
N GLN A 421 4.18 2.15 -40.80
CA GLN A 421 3.45 3.44 -40.71
C GLN A 421 3.74 4.25 -39.45
N VAL A 422 4.25 3.63 -38.38
CA VAL A 422 4.57 4.36 -37.14
C VAL A 422 6.01 4.84 -37.17
N HIS A 423 6.18 6.15 -36.96
CA HIS A 423 7.47 6.84 -36.95
C HIS A 423 7.71 7.53 -35.60
N ALA A 424 8.97 7.92 -35.35
CA ALA A 424 9.29 8.78 -34.21
C ALA A 424 8.47 10.09 -34.29
N GLY A 425 7.97 10.55 -33.14
CA GLY A 425 6.99 11.63 -33.03
C GLY A 425 5.54 11.17 -33.13
N GLY A 426 5.27 10.01 -33.73
CA GLY A 426 3.94 9.40 -33.82
C GLY A 426 3.35 9.08 -32.44
N VAL A 427 2.03 8.93 -32.38
CA VAL A 427 1.30 8.61 -31.14
C VAL A 427 0.61 7.28 -31.30
N ILE A 428 0.79 6.41 -30.31
CA ILE A 428 0.00 5.19 -30.12
C ILE A 428 -0.74 5.30 -28.80
N GLU A 429 -1.78 4.50 -28.61
CA GLU A 429 -2.49 4.46 -27.33
C GLU A 429 -2.22 3.16 -26.59
N ALA A 430 -2.14 3.24 -25.26
CA ALA A 430 -1.94 2.08 -24.43
C ALA A 430 -2.69 2.16 -23.11
N LEU A 431 -3.11 1.00 -22.61
CA LEU A 431 -3.54 0.83 -21.22
C LEU A 431 -2.32 0.73 -20.29
N GLY A 432 -2.57 0.68 -18.99
CA GLY A 432 -1.53 0.41 -18.01
C GLY A 432 -0.92 -0.99 -18.15
N PRO A 433 0.31 -1.19 -17.64
CA PRO A 433 1.00 -2.48 -17.64
C PRO A 433 0.19 -3.59 -16.96
N ARG A 434 0.21 -4.80 -17.56
CA ARG A 434 -0.44 -6.01 -17.05
C ARG A 434 0.52 -7.19 -17.20
N GLY A 435 0.33 -8.27 -16.46
CA GLY A 435 1.18 -9.45 -16.55
C GLY A 435 1.52 -10.04 -15.18
N GLN A 436 1.61 -11.37 -15.11
CA GLN A 436 2.07 -12.13 -13.94
C GLN A 436 3.40 -12.85 -14.21
N PHE A 437 3.92 -12.78 -15.45
CA PHE A 437 5.21 -13.34 -15.82
C PHE A 437 6.34 -12.38 -15.40
N THR A 438 6.66 -12.40 -14.11
CA THR A 438 7.56 -11.43 -13.49
C THR A 438 8.72 -12.13 -12.78
N ILE A 439 9.86 -11.44 -12.62
CA ILE A 439 11.02 -11.95 -11.90
C ILE A 439 11.26 -11.17 -10.61
N ASP A 440 11.56 -11.88 -9.52
CA ASP A 440 12.05 -11.27 -8.29
C ASP A 440 13.59 -11.22 -8.30
N ALA A 441 14.16 -10.02 -8.37
CA ALA A 441 15.59 -9.79 -8.36
C ALA A 441 16.26 -10.02 -6.99
N ALA A 442 15.47 -10.04 -5.89
CA ALA A 442 15.98 -10.22 -4.54
C ALA A 442 16.18 -11.70 -4.15
N LEU A 443 15.62 -12.64 -4.92
CA LEU A 443 15.84 -14.06 -4.67
C LEU A 443 17.31 -14.46 -4.86
N ARG A 444 17.79 -15.37 -4.01
CA ARG A 444 19.16 -15.91 -4.11
C ARG A 444 19.29 -17.03 -5.14
N ARG A 445 18.18 -17.69 -5.42
CA ARG A 445 18.15 -18.90 -6.22
C ARG A 445 18.39 -18.57 -7.70
N PRO A 446 19.29 -19.25 -8.42
CA PRO A 446 19.57 -18.95 -9.82
C PRO A 446 18.32 -18.99 -10.71
N ALA A 447 18.27 -18.11 -11.71
CA ALA A 447 17.22 -18.12 -12.73
C ALA A 447 17.80 -18.46 -14.11
N VAL A 448 17.10 -19.32 -14.84
CA VAL A 448 17.39 -19.70 -16.23
C VAL A 448 16.33 -19.06 -17.13
N LEU A 449 16.77 -18.11 -17.93
CA LEU A 449 15.95 -17.29 -18.82
C LEU A 449 16.07 -17.83 -20.24
N ILE A 450 15.04 -18.49 -20.77
CA ILE A 450 15.06 -19.12 -22.10
C ILE A 450 14.07 -18.38 -23.02
N GLY A 451 14.62 -17.66 -23.99
CA GLY A 451 13.85 -16.88 -24.95
C GLY A 451 14.13 -17.31 -26.38
N ALA A 452 13.09 -17.74 -27.11
CA ALA A 452 13.18 -18.10 -28.53
C ALA A 452 12.53 -17.06 -29.44
N GLY A 453 13.28 -16.57 -30.42
CA GLY A 453 12.84 -15.50 -31.33
C GLY A 453 12.39 -14.26 -30.55
N VAL A 454 11.18 -13.77 -30.81
CA VAL A 454 10.62 -12.60 -30.10
C VAL A 454 10.33 -12.86 -28.61
N GLY A 455 10.28 -14.13 -28.18
CA GLY A 455 10.19 -14.52 -26.76
C GLY A 455 11.41 -14.08 -25.92
N ILE A 456 12.46 -13.55 -26.56
CA ILE A 456 13.59 -12.90 -25.88
C ILE A 456 13.19 -11.61 -25.13
N THR A 457 12.08 -10.98 -25.50
CA THR A 457 11.67 -9.67 -24.96
C THR A 457 11.46 -9.63 -23.43
N PRO A 458 10.73 -10.57 -22.80
CA PRO A 458 10.68 -10.66 -21.33
C PRO A 458 12.04 -10.99 -20.71
N MET A 459 12.86 -11.82 -21.38
CA MET A 459 14.17 -12.22 -20.87
C MET A 459 15.14 -11.02 -20.78
N VAL A 460 15.09 -10.13 -21.77
CA VAL A 460 15.84 -8.87 -21.77
C VAL A 460 15.36 -7.97 -20.62
N ALA A 461 14.05 -7.83 -20.42
CA ALA A 461 13.51 -7.05 -19.31
C ALA A 461 13.97 -7.59 -17.95
N PHE A 462 13.94 -8.91 -17.77
CA PHE A 462 14.44 -9.60 -16.58
C PHE A 462 15.93 -9.37 -16.36
N ALA A 463 16.77 -9.60 -17.37
CA ALA A 463 18.22 -9.43 -17.27
C ALA A 463 18.60 -7.99 -16.91
N ARG A 464 17.97 -6.99 -17.56
CA ARG A 464 18.17 -5.57 -17.22
C ARG A 464 17.79 -5.27 -15.78
N HIS A 465 16.63 -5.75 -15.35
CA HIS A 465 16.13 -5.52 -14.00
C HIS A 465 17.04 -6.14 -12.93
N VAL A 466 17.41 -7.41 -13.08
CA VAL A 466 18.27 -8.13 -12.14
C VAL A 466 19.67 -7.51 -12.06
N VAL A 467 20.28 -7.14 -13.18
CA VAL A 467 21.61 -6.51 -13.19
C VAL A 467 21.55 -5.13 -12.53
N THR A 468 20.51 -4.34 -12.80
CA THR A 468 20.35 -3.00 -12.22
C THR A 468 20.10 -3.04 -10.72
N GLU A 469 19.19 -3.89 -10.26
CA GLU A 469 18.93 -4.09 -8.83
C GLU A 469 20.12 -4.73 -8.12
N GLY A 470 20.86 -5.60 -8.80
CA GLY A 470 22.10 -6.18 -8.29
C GLY A 470 23.15 -5.13 -7.96
N PHE A 471 23.32 -4.13 -8.84
CA PHE A 471 24.18 -2.99 -8.58
C PHE A 471 23.70 -2.14 -7.40
N ARG A 472 22.40 -1.79 -7.38
CA ARG A 472 21.77 -1.00 -6.31
C ARG A 472 21.92 -1.67 -4.93
N ASN A 473 21.70 -2.98 -4.87
CA ASN A 473 21.70 -3.76 -3.64
C ASN A 473 23.04 -4.43 -3.33
N ARG A 474 24.08 -4.16 -4.14
CA ARG A 474 25.44 -4.75 -4.06
C ARG A 474 25.45 -6.29 -4.09
N ARG A 475 24.44 -6.90 -4.70
CA ARG A 475 24.32 -8.36 -4.85
C ARG A 475 23.36 -8.70 -5.99
N THR A 476 23.88 -9.30 -7.06
CA THR A 476 23.10 -9.72 -8.23
C THR A 476 22.63 -11.17 -8.09
N ARG A 477 21.34 -11.44 -8.36
CA ARG A 477 20.80 -12.81 -8.48
C ARG A 477 21.50 -13.53 -9.65
N PRO A 478 22.01 -14.77 -9.48
CA PRO A 478 22.66 -15.49 -10.57
C PRO A 478 21.70 -15.79 -11.73
N LEU A 479 22.16 -15.57 -12.97
CA LEU A 479 21.37 -15.77 -14.20
C LEU A 479 22.10 -16.64 -15.23
N HIS A 480 21.36 -17.54 -15.85
CA HIS A 480 21.71 -18.14 -17.14
C HIS A 480 20.70 -17.65 -18.17
N LEU A 481 21.14 -16.86 -19.15
CA LEU A 481 20.27 -16.43 -20.25
C LEU A 481 20.60 -17.23 -21.49
N ILE A 482 19.63 -17.94 -22.02
CA ILE A 482 19.72 -18.75 -23.23
C ILE A 482 18.88 -18.08 -24.32
N GLN A 483 19.57 -17.43 -25.25
CA GLN A 483 18.97 -16.81 -26.41
C GLN A 483 18.94 -17.80 -27.56
N VAL A 484 17.74 -18.16 -28.01
CA VAL A 484 17.52 -19.06 -29.15
C VAL A 484 17.02 -18.25 -30.34
N ALA A 485 17.69 -18.35 -31.47
CA ALA A 485 17.26 -17.75 -32.73
C ALA A 485 17.53 -18.70 -33.89
N ARG A 486 16.87 -18.49 -35.02
CA ARG A 486 17.09 -19.33 -36.21
C ARG A 486 18.46 -19.06 -36.84
N SER A 487 18.85 -17.79 -36.92
CA SER A 487 20.06 -17.30 -37.57
C SER A 487 20.49 -15.97 -36.94
N GLU A 488 21.71 -15.53 -37.20
CA GLU A 488 22.25 -14.30 -36.60
C GLU A 488 21.50 -13.03 -37.03
N ASP A 489 21.05 -12.93 -38.29
CA ASP A 489 20.29 -11.76 -38.79
C ASP A 489 18.91 -11.60 -38.13
N LEU A 490 18.39 -12.67 -37.54
CA LEU A 490 17.13 -12.70 -36.80
C LEU A 490 17.33 -12.50 -35.29
N ARG A 491 18.56 -12.54 -34.79
CA ARG A 491 18.90 -12.45 -33.37
C ARG A 491 18.86 -11.00 -32.89
N ALA A 492 17.83 -10.66 -32.10
CA ALA A 492 17.68 -9.32 -31.52
C ALA A 492 18.53 -9.10 -30.25
N PHE A 493 18.87 -7.85 -29.93
CA PHE A 493 19.53 -7.45 -28.67
C PHE A 493 20.94 -8.02 -28.40
N GLY A 494 21.63 -8.54 -29.41
CA GLY A 494 22.92 -9.23 -29.19
C GLY A 494 23.95 -8.38 -28.44
N ALA A 495 24.21 -7.16 -28.91
CA ALA A 495 25.15 -6.23 -28.27
C ALA A 495 24.70 -5.80 -26.85
N GLU A 496 23.39 -5.62 -26.65
CA GLU A 496 22.81 -5.25 -25.37
C GLU A 496 22.99 -6.36 -24.33
N LEU A 497 22.69 -7.61 -24.69
CA LEU A 497 22.86 -8.77 -23.83
C LEU A 497 24.33 -9.01 -23.48
N GLN A 498 25.25 -8.82 -24.44
CA GLN A 498 26.70 -8.87 -24.17
C GLN A 498 27.11 -7.82 -23.13
N THR A 499 26.61 -6.58 -23.27
CA THR A 499 26.88 -5.47 -22.34
C THR A 499 26.35 -5.76 -20.94
N LEU A 500 25.13 -6.30 -20.83
CA LEU A 500 24.55 -6.72 -19.55
C LEU A 500 25.35 -7.83 -18.90
N ASN A 501 25.79 -8.82 -19.69
CA ASN A 501 26.61 -9.93 -19.20
C ASN A 501 27.94 -9.44 -18.62
N GLN A 502 28.60 -8.48 -19.28
CA GLN A 502 29.82 -7.84 -18.77
C GLN A 502 29.56 -7.07 -17.47
N ARG A 503 28.49 -6.26 -17.42
CA ARG A 503 28.10 -5.50 -16.21
C ARG A 503 27.73 -6.38 -15.03
N ALA A 504 27.19 -7.57 -15.28
CA ALA A 504 26.86 -8.54 -14.24
C ALA A 504 28.09 -9.14 -13.55
N ASN A 505 29.30 -8.91 -14.07
CA ASN A 505 30.58 -9.33 -13.49
C ASN A 505 30.59 -10.81 -13.06
N GLY A 506 30.17 -11.69 -13.96
CA GLY A 506 30.12 -13.15 -13.75
C GLY A 506 28.84 -13.67 -13.10
N ALA A 507 27.95 -12.81 -12.59
CA ALA A 507 26.65 -13.24 -12.07
C ALA A 507 25.67 -13.67 -13.16
N MET A 508 25.85 -13.20 -14.39
CA MET A 508 25.10 -13.62 -15.58
C MET A 508 25.99 -14.44 -16.50
N LYS A 509 25.43 -15.50 -17.07
CA LYS A 509 26.04 -16.30 -18.15
C LYS A 509 25.12 -16.27 -19.36
N LEU A 510 25.59 -15.68 -20.45
CA LEU A 510 24.91 -15.63 -21.74
C LEU A 510 25.27 -16.84 -22.60
N HIS A 511 24.25 -17.55 -23.08
CA HIS A 511 24.35 -18.67 -24.02
C HIS A 511 23.57 -18.33 -25.28
N VAL A 512 24.20 -18.49 -26.45
CA VAL A 512 23.56 -18.26 -27.75
C VAL A 512 23.41 -19.60 -28.45
N VAL A 513 22.19 -19.88 -28.92
CA VAL A 513 21.85 -21.09 -29.66
C VAL A 513 21.21 -20.68 -30.98
N LEU A 514 21.81 -21.13 -32.09
CA LEU A 514 21.36 -20.83 -33.44
C LEU A 514 21.05 -22.12 -34.18
N ASP A 515 19.88 -22.19 -34.83
CA ASP A 515 19.55 -23.34 -35.68
C ASP A 515 20.50 -23.44 -36.89
N GLU A 516 20.83 -22.29 -37.48
CA GLU A 516 21.72 -22.11 -38.64
C GLU A 516 23.03 -21.43 -38.22
N GLY A 517 24.18 -21.92 -38.71
CA GLY A 517 25.51 -21.54 -38.21
C GLY A 517 26.20 -20.35 -38.90
N GLU A 518 25.65 -19.81 -39.98
CA GLU A 518 26.28 -18.72 -40.72
C GLU A 518 26.27 -17.41 -39.91
N GLY A 519 27.43 -16.76 -39.80
CA GLY A 519 27.59 -15.52 -39.04
C GLY A 519 27.47 -15.66 -37.52
N ALA A 520 27.45 -16.89 -36.98
CA ALA A 520 27.30 -17.14 -35.55
C ALA A 520 28.45 -16.51 -34.72
N PRO A 521 28.15 -15.88 -33.56
CA PRO A 521 29.18 -15.34 -32.68
C PRO A 521 30.01 -16.47 -32.06
N GLU A 522 31.23 -16.15 -31.64
CA GLU A 522 32.12 -17.10 -30.97
C GLU A 522 31.44 -17.72 -29.73
N GLY A 523 31.51 -19.05 -29.61
CA GLY A 523 30.90 -19.80 -28.51
C GLY A 523 29.40 -20.10 -28.67
N ALA A 524 28.76 -19.67 -29.77
CA ALA A 524 27.38 -20.07 -30.07
C ALA A 524 27.27 -21.59 -30.31
N ARG A 525 26.15 -22.17 -29.85
CA ARG A 525 25.80 -23.57 -30.13
C ARG A 525 24.96 -23.64 -31.39
N GLN A 526 25.18 -24.69 -32.19
CA GLN A 526 24.44 -24.93 -33.42
C GLN A 526 23.35 -26.00 -33.24
N GLY A 527 22.25 -25.84 -33.95
CA GLY A 527 21.09 -26.71 -33.93
C GLY A 527 20.02 -26.28 -32.91
N PRO A 528 18.86 -26.96 -32.90
CA PRO A 528 17.77 -26.62 -32.01
C PRO A 528 18.17 -26.84 -30.54
N LEU A 529 17.65 -26.00 -29.65
CA LEU A 529 17.84 -26.21 -28.21
C LEU A 529 17.10 -27.47 -27.75
N THR A 530 17.85 -28.53 -27.50
CA THR A 530 17.37 -29.78 -26.91
C THR A 530 17.62 -29.82 -25.40
N LEU A 531 16.96 -30.75 -24.69
CA LEU A 531 17.25 -30.99 -23.28
C LEU A 531 18.68 -31.45 -23.04
N ASP A 532 19.24 -32.24 -23.95
CA ASP A 532 20.64 -32.67 -23.83
C ASP A 532 21.60 -31.50 -24.01
N MET A 533 21.33 -30.59 -24.94
CA MET A 533 22.08 -29.34 -25.03
C MET A 533 21.92 -28.51 -23.74
N LEU A 534 20.70 -28.39 -23.20
CA LEU A 534 20.45 -27.65 -21.96
C LEU A 534 21.28 -28.18 -20.79
N LYS A 535 21.41 -29.51 -20.64
CA LYS A 535 22.27 -30.16 -19.63
C LYS A 535 23.75 -29.80 -19.79
N THR A 536 24.22 -29.47 -21.00
CA THR A 536 25.61 -29.04 -21.22
C THR A 536 25.83 -27.55 -20.92
N LEU A 537 24.77 -26.73 -20.98
CA LEU A 537 24.84 -25.28 -20.73
C LEU A 537 24.67 -24.91 -19.26
N LEU A 538 23.95 -25.74 -18.51
CA LEU A 538 23.59 -25.51 -17.13
C LEU A 538 24.29 -26.49 -16.18
N PRO A 539 24.73 -26.05 -14.99
CA PRO A 539 25.02 -26.99 -13.93
C PRO A 539 23.72 -27.66 -13.45
N PHE A 540 23.80 -28.89 -12.95
CA PHE A 540 22.69 -29.51 -12.22
C PHE A 540 22.59 -28.87 -10.83
N ASP A 541 21.70 -27.89 -10.68
CA ASP A 541 21.49 -27.11 -9.45
C ASP A 541 20.01 -26.68 -9.32
N ASP A 542 19.62 -26.11 -8.17
CA ASP A 542 18.28 -25.63 -7.87
C ASP A 542 17.93 -24.33 -8.63
N HIS A 543 17.50 -24.48 -9.88
CA HIS A 543 17.16 -23.36 -10.76
C HIS A 543 15.66 -23.04 -10.78
N GLU A 544 15.32 -21.78 -11.05
CA GLU A 544 13.99 -21.35 -11.53
C GLU A 544 14.05 -21.13 -13.03
N PHE A 545 13.11 -21.68 -13.80
CA PHE A 545 13.08 -21.57 -15.25
C PHE A 545 12.02 -20.57 -15.70
N PHE A 546 12.37 -19.73 -16.67
CA PHE A 546 11.47 -18.79 -17.33
C PHE A 546 11.52 -19.07 -18.84
N LEU A 547 10.38 -19.45 -19.41
CA LEU A 547 10.27 -19.90 -20.80
C LEU A 547 9.37 -18.95 -21.60
N CYS A 548 9.84 -18.48 -22.75
CA CYS A 548 8.99 -17.77 -23.70
C CYS A 548 9.45 -18.04 -25.14
N GLY A 549 8.53 -18.46 -25.99
CA GLY A 549 8.84 -18.83 -27.38
C GLY A 549 7.66 -19.47 -28.11
N PRO A 550 7.92 -20.12 -29.26
CA PRO A 550 6.89 -20.82 -30.02
C PRO A 550 6.23 -21.96 -29.22
N PRO A 551 4.93 -22.25 -29.43
CA PRO A 551 4.16 -23.33 -28.78
C PRO A 551 4.89 -24.68 -28.62
N GLY A 552 5.33 -25.28 -29.74
CA GLY A 552 5.98 -26.58 -29.72
C GLY A 552 7.33 -26.58 -28.99
N PHE A 553 8.07 -25.48 -29.11
CA PHE A 553 9.33 -25.27 -28.39
C PHE A 553 9.11 -25.21 -26.87
N MET A 554 8.14 -24.42 -26.42
CA MET A 554 7.83 -24.30 -25.00
C MET A 554 7.33 -25.63 -24.41
N GLN A 555 6.46 -26.36 -25.13
CA GLN A 555 5.96 -27.66 -24.67
C GLN A 555 7.10 -28.68 -24.53
N ALA A 556 7.97 -28.80 -25.54
CA ALA A 556 9.09 -29.74 -25.50
C ALA A 556 10.06 -29.46 -24.35
N LEU A 557 10.41 -28.18 -24.12
CA LEU A 557 11.26 -27.80 -22.99
C LEU A 557 10.58 -28.03 -21.65
N TYR A 558 9.30 -27.66 -21.53
CA TYR A 558 8.53 -27.88 -20.31
C TYR A 558 8.49 -29.37 -19.96
N ASP A 559 8.13 -30.23 -20.91
CA ASP A 559 8.04 -31.66 -20.66
C ASP A 559 9.39 -32.26 -20.30
N GLY A 560 10.44 -31.89 -21.02
CA GLY A 560 11.78 -32.34 -20.70
C GLY A 560 12.28 -31.89 -19.32
N LEU A 561 11.97 -30.66 -18.89
CA LEU A 561 12.30 -30.18 -17.55
C LEU A 561 11.53 -30.95 -16.46
N ARG A 562 10.24 -31.25 -16.71
CA ARG A 562 9.42 -32.07 -15.80
C ARG A 562 9.96 -33.50 -15.71
N ASP A 563 10.39 -34.08 -16.83
CA ASP A 563 10.99 -35.43 -16.86
C ASP A 563 12.35 -35.48 -16.13
N LEU A 564 13.06 -34.35 -16.05
CA LEU A 564 14.25 -34.19 -15.20
C LEU A 564 13.93 -33.92 -13.72
N GLY A 565 12.64 -33.93 -13.33
CA GLY A 565 12.21 -33.74 -11.95
C GLY A 565 12.10 -32.27 -11.50
N VAL A 566 12.24 -31.30 -12.42
CA VAL A 566 11.98 -29.89 -12.08
C VAL A 566 10.51 -29.72 -11.76
N ARG A 567 10.19 -29.19 -10.58
CA ARG A 567 8.81 -28.94 -10.13
C ARG A 567 8.08 -27.94 -11.02
N ASP A 568 6.78 -28.13 -11.25
CA ASP A 568 5.94 -27.22 -12.06
C ASP A 568 5.95 -25.79 -11.51
N ALA A 569 5.90 -25.65 -10.17
CA ALA A 569 5.98 -24.37 -9.50
C ALA A 569 7.32 -23.62 -9.73
N ARG A 570 8.29 -24.26 -10.38
CA ARG A 570 9.64 -23.74 -10.67
C ARG A 570 9.85 -23.42 -12.15
N ILE A 571 8.83 -23.64 -12.99
CA ILE A 571 8.86 -23.37 -14.42
C ILE A 571 7.80 -22.32 -14.72
N GLN A 572 8.22 -21.06 -14.84
CA GLN A 572 7.37 -19.97 -15.30
C GLN A 572 7.37 -19.96 -16.83
N ALA A 573 6.22 -19.74 -17.47
CA ALA A 573 6.13 -19.66 -18.92
C ALA A 573 5.11 -18.62 -19.38
N GLU A 574 5.42 -17.91 -20.48
CA GLU A 574 4.50 -16.99 -21.15
C GLU A 574 4.42 -17.31 -22.65
N ALA A 575 3.20 -17.48 -23.16
CA ALA A 575 2.91 -17.75 -24.56
C ALA A 575 2.37 -16.50 -25.27
N PHE A 576 2.86 -16.23 -26.48
CA PHE A 576 2.34 -15.16 -27.33
C PHE A 576 1.27 -15.71 -28.27
N GLY A 577 0.01 -15.32 -28.06
CA GLY A 577 -1.15 -15.87 -28.76
C GLY A 577 -1.93 -16.90 -27.92
N PRO A 578 -2.76 -17.76 -28.53
CA PRO A 578 -3.43 -18.85 -27.83
C PRO A 578 -2.38 -19.76 -27.18
N SER A 579 -2.43 -19.89 -25.85
CA SER A 579 -1.49 -20.78 -25.17
C SER A 579 -1.88 -22.22 -25.43
N SER A 580 -0.87 -23.03 -25.73
CA SER A 580 -0.98 -24.46 -25.93
C SER A 580 -0.25 -25.26 -24.85
N LEU A 581 0.29 -24.60 -23.81
CA LEU A 581 1.16 -25.25 -22.84
C LEU A 581 0.34 -26.14 -21.90
N LYS A 582 0.44 -27.46 -22.09
CA LYS A 582 -0.17 -28.47 -21.22
C LYS A 582 0.75 -28.74 -20.05
N ARG A 583 0.30 -28.40 -18.83
CA ARG A 583 1.10 -28.49 -17.60
C ARG A 583 0.82 -29.78 -16.82
N ARG A 584 1.85 -30.31 -16.16
CA ARG A 584 1.85 -31.45 -15.23
C ARG A 584 2.13 -30.94 -13.80
N PRO A 585 1.10 -30.62 -12.99
CA PRO A 585 1.27 -30.01 -11.67
C PRO A 585 2.04 -30.90 -10.68
N ASP A 586 2.53 -30.29 -9.59
CA ASP A 586 3.30 -30.98 -8.56
C ASP A 586 2.39 -31.81 -7.63
N GLY A 587 2.49 -33.15 -7.69
CA GLY A 587 1.80 -34.06 -6.77
C GLY A 587 0.26 -34.03 -6.85
N ALA A 588 -0.39 -34.93 -6.12
CA ALA A 588 -1.86 -35.01 -6.04
C ALA A 588 -2.41 -33.84 -5.22
N ALA A 589 -2.46 -32.64 -5.79
CA ALA A 589 -3.39 -31.63 -5.32
C ALA A 589 -4.79 -32.26 -5.33
N ALA A 590 -5.56 -32.07 -4.25
CA ALA A 590 -6.96 -32.50 -4.20
C ALA A 590 -7.62 -32.11 -5.53
N ALA A 591 -8.25 -33.08 -6.20
CA ALA A 591 -8.86 -32.85 -7.51
C ALA A 591 -9.68 -31.56 -7.40
N PRO A 592 -9.39 -30.53 -8.23
CA PRO A 592 -10.13 -29.28 -8.15
C PRO A 592 -11.61 -29.61 -8.25
N THR A 593 -12.43 -29.01 -7.39
CA THR A 593 -13.89 -29.15 -7.48
C THR A 593 -14.27 -28.88 -8.93
N PRO A 594 -15.00 -29.79 -9.60
CA PRO A 594 -15.32 -29.62 -11.01
C PRO A 594 -16.01 -28.27 -11.20
N PRO A 595 -15.66 -27.53 -12.27
CA PRO A 595 -16.27 -26.23 -12.53
C PRO A 595 -17.78 -26.36 -12.56
N ALA A 596 -18.48 -25.33 -12.08
CA ALA A 596 -19.94 -25.30 -12.19
C ALA A 596 -20.34 -25.44 -13.66
N PRO A 597 -21.43 -26.16 -13.98
CA PRO A 597 -21.87 -26.30 -15.37
C PRO A 597 -22.22 -24.93 -15.95
N ALA A 598 -22.03 -24.76 -17.27
CA ALA A 598 -22.49 -23.57 -17.97
C ALA A 598 -24.02 -23.45 -17.89
N ALA A 599 -24.52 -22.23 -17.84
CA ALA A 599 -25.96 -21.98 -17.93
C ALA A 599 -26.47 -22.30 -19.35
N ASN A 600 -27.74 -22.68 -19.47
CA ASN A 600 -28.38 -22.84 -20.79
C ASN A 600 -28.75 -21.49 -21.41
N GLN A 601 -28.92 -20.46 -20.57
CA GLN A 601 -29.29 -19.11 -20.96
C GLN A 601 -28.90 -18.15 -19.85
N ALA A 602 -28.55 -16.90 -20.19
CA ALA A 602 -28.37 -15.83 -19.22
C ALA A 602 -28.63 -14.46 -19.87
N THR A 603 -29.19 -13.52 -19.11
CA THR A 603 -29.22 -12.11 -19.51
C THR A 603 -27.86 -11.48 -19.19
N VAL A 604 -27.14 -11.02 -20.21
CA VAL A 604 -25.88 -10.31 -20.08
C VAL A 604 -26.12 -8.81 -20.26
N THR A 605 -25.75 -8.01 -19.26
CA THR A 605 -25.83 -6.55 -19.28
C THR A 605 -24.43 -5.94 -19.32
N PHE A 606 -24.21 -5.02 -20.26
CA PHE A 606 -22.98 -4.24 -20.42
C PHE A 606 -23.23 -2.81 -19.89
N LEU A 607 -22.65 -2.48 -18.73
CA LEU A 607 -23.04 -1.27 -17.99
C LEU A 607 -22.70 0.05 -18.69
N ARG A 608 -21.61 0.12 -19.45
CA ARG A 608 -21.17 1.38 -20.07
C ARG A 608 -21.85 1.60 -21.41
N SER A 609 -22.12 0.54 -22.18
CA SER A 609 -22.93 0.68 -23.39
C SER A 609 -24.42 0.82 -23.08
N GLY A 610 -24.87 0.31 -21.92
CA GLY A 610 -26.28 0.26 -21.53
C GLY A 610 -27.05 -0.90 -22.17
N ASP A 611 -26.37 -1.76 -22.93
CA ASP A 611 -26.99 -2.88 -23.63
C ASP A 611 -27.27 -4.04 -22.69
N ALA A 612 -28.42 -4.68 -22.89
CA ALA A 612 -28.74 -5.97 -22.27
C ALA A 612 -29.25 -6.92 -23.34
N ALA A 613 -28.71 -8.13 -23.38
CA ALA A 613 -29.11 -9.14 -24.34
C ALA A 613 -28.99 -10.54 -23.76
N GLU A 614 -29.76 -11.45 -24.33
CA GLU A 614 -29.73 -12.85 -23.96
C GLU A 614 -28.53 -13.56 -24.60
N TRP A 615 -27.78 -14.27 -23.76
CA TRP A 615 -26.73 -15.18 -24.15
C TRP A 615 -27.22 -16.63 -24.04
N THR A 616 -26.81 -17.44 -25.00
CA THR A 616 -27.00 -18.90 -25.04
C THR A 616 -25.65 -19.55 -25.40
N PRO A 617 -25.44 -20.85 -25.12
CA PRO A 617 -24.18 -21.54 -25.45
C PRO A 617 -23.70 -21.41 -26.91
N GLU A 618 -24.61 -21.20 -27.86
CA GLU A 618 -24.29 -20.99 -29.28
C GLU A 618 -23.48 -19.71 -29.55
N HIS A 619 -23.56 -18.72 -28.65
CA HIS A 619 -22.80 -17.48 -28.75
C HIS A 619 -21.34 -17.62 -28.31
N GLY A 620 -20.96 -18.78 -27.75
CA GLY A 620 -19.61 -19.01 -27.26
C GLY A 620 -19.30 -18.23 -25.98
N THR A 621 -18.09 -17.71 -25.90
CA THR A 621 -17.56 -17.00 -24.72
C THR A 621 -18.19 -15.62 -24.54
N LEU A 622 -18.09 -15.05 -23.33
CA LEU A 622 -18.56 -13.68 -23.07
C LEU A 622 -17.83 -12.62 -23.93
N LEU A 623 -16.60 -12.91 -24.37
CA LEU A 623 -15.88 -12.07 -25.34
C LEU A 623 -16.56 -12.09 -26.71
N GLU A 624 -16.79 -13.27 -27.27
CA GLU A 624 -17.43 -13.43 -28.59
C GLU A 624 -18.84 -12.84 -28.59
N PHE A 625 -19.57 -13.01 -27.49
CA PHE A 625 -20.87 -12.37 -27.33
C PHE A 625 -20.79 -10.84 -27.33
N ALA A 626 -19.82 -10.25 -26.62
CA ALA A 626 -19.60 -8.81 -26.62
C ALA A 626 -19.21 -8.28 -28.02
N GLU A 627 -18.31 -8.99 -28.72
CA GLU A 627 -17.92 -8.66 -30.09
C GLU A 627 -19.10 -8.75 -31.07
N GLY A 628 -19.95 -9.76 -30.93
CA GLY A 628 -21.18 -9.91 -31.71
C GLY A 628 -22.21 -8.79 -31.47
N LYS A 629 -22.08 -8.04 -30.36
CA LYS A 629 -22.86 -6.82 -30.07
C LYS A 629 -22.17 -5.54 -30.54
N GLY A 630 -21.03 -5.64 -31.22
CA GLY A 630 -20.26 -4.48 -31.70
C GLY A 630 -19.39 -3.83 -30.64
N LEU A 631 -19.27 -4.44 -29.45
CA LEU A 631 -18.34 -3.98 -28.41
C LEU A 631 -16.92 -4.46 -28.73
N ASN A 632 -15.92 -3.69 -28.30
CA ASN A 632 -14.51 -4.00 -28.56
C ASN A 632 -13.70 -4.06 -27.25
N PRO A 633 -14.04 -4.97 -26.30
CA PRO A 633 -13.27 -5.13 -25.08
C PRO A 633 -11.81 -5.49 -25.39
N PRO A 634 -10.84 -5.13 -24.54
CA PRO A 634 -9.45 -5.50 -24.76
C PRO A 634 -9.29 -7.03 -24.70
N PHE A 635 -8.56 -7.62 -25.65
CA PHE A 635 -8.20 -9.04 -25.60
C PHE A 635 -6.89 -9.29 -26.35
N SER A 636 -6.30 -10.47 -26.13
CA SER A 636 -5.12 -10.92 -26.88
C SER A 636 -5.11 -12.44 -27.09
N CYS A 637 -4.87 -13.23 -26.04
CA CYS A 637 -4.65 -14.68 -26.18
C CYS A 637 -5.89 -15.54 -26.54
N ARG A 638 -7.10 -15.04 -26.27
CA ARG A 638 -8.37 -15.80 -26.34
C ARG A 638 -8.42 -17.15 -25.61
N ALA A 639 -7.58 -17.32 -24.59
CA ALA A 639 -7.43 -18.61 -23.92
C ALA A 639 -7.24 -18.49 -22.40
N GLY A 640 -7.43 -17.31 -21.81
CA GLY A 640 -7.36 -17.12 -20.36
C GLY A 640 -5.93 -17.09 -19.76
N HIS A 641 -4.92 -16.73 -20.55
CA HIS A 641 -3.51 -16.77 -20.10
C HIS A 641 -2.87 -15.39 -19.93
N CYS A 642 -3.28 -14.40 -20.71
CA CYS A 642 -2.65 -13.07 -20.70
C CYS A 642 -3.34 -12.04 -19.79
N GLY A 643 -4.58 -12.31 -19.33
CA GLY A 643 -5.35 -11.34 -18.53
C GLY A 643 -5.82 -10.08 -19.27
N SER A 644 -5.52 -9.91 -20.56
CA SER A 644 -5.90 -8.69 -21.30
C SER A 644 -7.42 -8.48 -21.37
N CYS A 645 -8.20 -9.57 -21.40
CA CYS A 645 -9.67 -9.55 -21.36
C CYS A 645 -10.28 -9.55 -19.96
N ALA A 646 -9.50 -9.25 -18.92
CA ALA A 646 -10.03 -9.11 -17.58
C ALA A 646 -10.98 -7.90 -17.52
N THR A 647 -12.16 -8.13 -16.96
CA THR A 647 -13.24 -7.15 -16.82
C THR A 647 -13.96 -7.37 -15.50
N ARG A 648 -14.42 -6.29 -14.87
CA ARG A 648 -15.16 -6.37 -13.61
C ARG A 648 -16.54 -6.98 -13.83
N LEU A 649 -16.85 -8.04 -13.07
CA LEU A 649 -18.17 -8.65 -12.94
C LEU A 649 -18.87 -8.02 -11.74
N THR A 650 -19.92 -7.25 -11.99
CA THR A 650 -20.66 -6.53 -10.93
C THR A 650 -21.83 -7.35 -10.38
N ALA A 651 -22.35 -8.30 -11.15
CA ALA A 651 -23.36 -9.25 -10.70
C ALA A 651 -23.30 -10.56 -11.51
N GLY A 652 -23.69 -11.67 -10.88
CA GLY A 652 -23.75 -12.99 -11.49
C GLY A 652 -22.52 -13.87 -11.20
N ARG A 653 -22.44 -15.02 -11.88
CA ARG A 653 -21.33 -15.97 -11.76
C ARG A 653 -20.95 -16.52 -13.12
N VAL A 654 -19.66 -16.68 -13.37
CA VAL A 654 -19.12 -17.32 -14.58
C VAL A 654 -18.43 -18.63 -14.24
N THR A 655 -18.26 -19.47 -15.25
CA THR A 655 -17.47 -20.70 -15.20
C THR A 655 -16.52 -20.75 -16.39
N TYR A 656 -15.51 -21.62 -16.30
CA TYR A 656 -14.49 -21.82 -17.32
C TYR A 656 -14.45 -23.30 -17.69
N ALA A 657 -14.42 -23.60 -19.00
CA ALA A 657 -14.35 -24.98 -19.48
C ALA A 657 -13.03 -25.67 -19.08
N GLU A 658 -11.94 -24.89 -19.08
CA GLU A 658 -10.61 -25.33 -18.64
C GLU A 658 -10.04 -24.36 -17.59
N PRO A 659 -9.17 -24.82 -16.68
CA PRO A 659 -8.48 -23.94 -15.74
C PRO A 659 -7.67 -22.86 -16.47
N THR A 660 -7.84 -21.60 -16.08
CA THR A 660 -7.10 -20.48 -16.66
C THR A 660 -5.74 -20.33 -15.98
N ALA A 661 -4.66 -20.13 -16.74
CA ALA A 661 -3.37 -19.83 -16.11
C ALA A 661 -3.33 -18.44 -15.50
N TRP A 662 -4.04 -17.47 -16.11
CA TRP A 662 -4.25 -16.17 -15.48
C TRP A 662 -5.30 -16.31 -14.38
N ARG A 663 -4.97 -15.83 -13.19
CA ARG A 663 -5.93 -15.69 -12.09
C ARG A 663 -6.45 -14.25 -12.07
N PRO A 664 -7.72 -14.01 -12.45
CA PRO A 664 -8.31 -12.68 -12.36
C PRO A 664 -8.39 -12.24 -10.89
N ALA A 665 -8.35 -10.93 -10.65
CA ALA A 665 -8.55 -10.39 -9.30
C ALA A 665 -9.99 -10.66 -8.81
N ASP A 666 -10.22 -10.52 -7.51
CA ASP A 666 -11.56 -10.67 -6.93
C ASP A 666 -12.56 -9.71 -7.62
N GLY A 667 -13.65 -10.27 -8.13
CA GLY A 667 -14.65 -9.51 -8.89
C GLY A 667 -14.29 -9.23 -10.35
N GLU A 668 -13.21 -9.79 -10.88
CA GLU A 668 -12.89 -9.78 -12.31
C GLU A 668 -13.11 -11.15 -12.98
N VAL A 669 -13.37 -11.13 -14.29
CA VAL A 669 -13.55 -12.32 -15.12
C VAL A 669 -12.78 -12.19 -16.43
N LEU A 670 -12.32 -13.33 -16.97
CA LEU A 670 -11.64 -13.38 -18.25
C LEU A 670 -12.65 -13.66 -19.36
N LEU A 671 -13.14 -12.61 -20.02
CA LEU A 671 -14.20 -12.71 -21.03
C LEU A 671 -13.94 -13.77 -22.10
N CYS A 672 -12.67 -13.94 -22.49
CA CYS A 672 -12.28 -14.77 -23.62
C CYS A 672 -12.41 -16.29 -23.41
N CYS A 673 -12.71 -16.72 -22.18
CA CYS A 673 -12.91 -18.12 -21.83
C CYS A 673 -14.03 -18.31 -20.80
N ALA A 674 -14.58 -17.21 -20.28
CA ALA A 674 -15.70 -17.23 -19.36
C ALA A 674 -17.01 -17.44 -20.11
N VAL A 675 -17.86 -18.28 -19.53
CA VAL A 675 -19.28 -18.41 -19.88
C VAL A 675 -20.14 -18.26 -18.62
N PRO A 676 -21.40 -17.84 -18.71
CA PRO A 676 -22.30 -17.81 -17.55
C PRO A 676 -22.42 -19.17 -16.85
N ALA A 677 -22.39 -19.19 -15.51
CA ALA A 677 -22.52 -20.40 -14.71
C ALA A 677 -23.97 -20.68 -14.32
N ALA A 678 -24.36 -21.96 -14.30
CA ALA A 678 -25.67 -22.39 -13.82
C ALA A 678 -25.87 -22.08 -12.32
N GLY A 679 -27.10 -21.78 -11.92
CA GLY A 679 -27.45 -21.46 -10.53
C GLY A 679 -27.00 -20.07 -10.05
N GLY A 680 -26.47 -19.22 -10.95
CA GLY A 680 -26.00 -17.86 -10.66
C GLY A 680 -27.05 -16.75 -10.77
N GLY A 681 -28.35 -17.09 -10.81
CA GLY A 681 -29.45 -16.13 -10.97
C GLY A 681 -29.69 -15.66 -12.42
N GLU A 682 -29.12 -16.36 -13.41
CA GLU A 682 -29.33 -16.16 -14.87
C GLU A 682 -29.05 -14.73 -15.37
N ARG A 683 -28.35 -13.91 -14.58
CA ARG A 683 -27.96 -12.54 -14.94
C ARG A 683 -26.46 -12.36 -14.75
N ILE A 684 -25.81 -11.82 -15.78
CA ILE A 684 -24.40 -11.43 -15.79
C ILE A 684 -24.34 -9.93 -16.03
N THR A 685 -23.64 -9.18 -15.19
CA THR A 685 -23.45 -7.75 -15.39
C THR A 685 -21.95 -7.43 -15.44
N LEU A 686 -21.52 -6.88 -16.58
CA LEU A 686 -20.13 -6.57 -16.89
C LEU A 686 -19.93 -5.05 -16.96
N ASP A 687 -18.84 -4.55 -16.40
CA ASP A 687 -18.43 -3.15 -16.54
C ASP A 687 -17.73 -2.91 -17.89
N LEU A 688 -18.51 -3.02 -18.97
CA LEU A 688 -18.08 -2.85 -20.37
C LEU A 688 -18.92 -1.84 -21.12
#